data_AF-A0A8K0GGA2-F1
#
_entry.id   AF-A0A8K0GGA2-F1
#
_cell.length_a   1.000
_cell.length_b   1.000
_cell.length_c   1.000
_cell.angle_alpha   90.00
_cell.angle_beta   90.00
_cell.angle_gamma   90.00
#
_symmetry.space_group_name_H-M   'P 1'
#
loop_
_entity.id
_entity.type
_entity.pdbx_description
1 polymer ?
#
loop_
_entity_poly.entity_id
_entity_poly.type
_entity_poly.pdbx_seq_one_letter_code
_entity_poly.pdbx_strand_id
1 'polypeptide(L)'
;MAGLPKLPGFNFVDPTTSKYHLSHTFNYCNGYRIPKIGMPGIGGQELDINSVAYIQSQDPVRYDPSLTYGRTRSVAPPQFIPHYALYDQKCLTFKAFFKQSVTESPLEYYRVRKVNIIYFLEDDTITVMEPRIENSGLDQGRLIRRARIPKTEMSDYWHWKDFAIGKDITFYGIVFHTIDCDLFTREFMRSQGLFIGEPEEMPPDPYTQERHASVQAHVTLTPSADDKLRRFLEYDGKVLKFDAIWDTRDEEFGELRPYQILYFLADDTIAVKEVHERNSGRDPFPLLLKKTKLPKIWTDRPVTYPACYMELSDAEVTEYYQPKDFLIGETIFILGRRMLLVDCDKFTQDYFRKALCIEQKPPIEYKPKPKPVPPKPMPPHDGIGTLEDSLQNTLTFLPKPPRKDVIRQLLNANKYLRYVMKFDVVHPEDEIRKFILRYSLADGCCYIYEPPIRNSGIWGGKYLQNSLIIKPGSDPLNPSYYTPADFYIGAVIVVHEQRFIIIDADLYVYRYMQANSEKFPCEVIENMRNYMYNKGYLTDDVENELEKEKETQKKAQRDAIGRELEITKTEMQRCMESLKAGGEDTEYSTRKKREILQQYEDTLKHKYVVPEHGILPVNLECAYPVKIGKLPDLECREEDIADASFTPKHVDTPEEIQQKYYAEVLRKHHDVCEHGKPIVCDKPDLLTRVPPEEKVTTIPEPIMVSGVEHPKSACRVKAVRFAEGDERCMRDRYDLCNLKHEKIPCNCVQYEKK
;
A
#
# COMPACT_ATOMS: atom_id res chain seq x y z
N MET A 1 3.45 51.09 67.69
CA MET A 1 2.72 50.70 68.92
C MET A 1 3.15 49.29 69.34
N ALA A 2 4.30 49.15 70.00
CA ALA A 2 4.73 47.87 70.54
C ALA A 2 4.32 47.79 72.02
N GLY A 3 3.51 46.78 72.39
CA GLY A 3 3.16 46.50 73.79
C GLY A 3 1.70 46.75 74.22
N LEU A 4 0.76 47.03 73.30
CA LEU A 4 -0.67 47.07 73.65
C LEU A 4 -1.29 45.65 73.60
N PRO A 5 -2.14 45.26 74.58
CA PRO A 5 -2.83 43.98 74.56
C PRO A 5 -3.88 43.94 73.43
N LYS A 6 -4.00 42.79 72.75
CA LYS A 6 -4.99 42.54 71.68
C LYS A 6 -6.40 42.28 72.25
N LEU A 7 -6.89 43.19 73.09
CA LEU A 7 -8.23 43.15 73.67
C LEU A 7 -9.21 44.01 72.85
N PRO A 8 -10.51 43.66 72.80
CA PRO A 8 -11.52 44.49 72.14
C PRO A 8 -11.49 45.92 72.70
N GLY A 9 -11.34 46.92 71.84
CA GLY A 9 -11.25 48.34 72.22
C GLY A 9 -9.83 48.94 72.16
N PHE A 10 -8.78 48.13 72.09
CA PHE A 10 -7.40 48.58 71.86
C PHE A 10 -6.94 48.44 70.40
N ASN A 11 -7.89 48.44 69.47
CA ASN A 11 -7.64 48.43 68.03
C ASN A 11 -8.11 49.75 67.43
N PHE A 12 -7.26 50.40 66.64
CA PHE A 12 -7.61 51.61 65.90
C PHE A 12 -8.02 51.23 64.47
N VAL A 13 -9.23 51.63 64.06
CA VAL A 13 -9.71 51.45 62.68
C VAL A 13 -9.20 52.63 61.87
N ASP A 14 -8.48 52.37 60.78
CA ASP A 14 -8.01 53.41 59.87
C ASP A 14 -9.15 53.83 58.93
N PRO A 15 -9.70 55.06 59.02
CA PRO A 15 -10.84 55.50 58.21
C PRO A 15 -10.46 55.81 56.76
N THR A 16 -9.17 55.77 56.40
CA THR A 16 -8.69 56.09 55.04
C THR A 16 -8.74 54.89 54.08
N THR A 17 -9.07 53.69 54.58
CA THR A 17 -9.18 52.49 53.74
C THR A 17 -10.38 52.56 52.80
N SER A 18 -10.11 52.60 51.49
CA SER A 18 -11.15 52.71 50.45
C SER A 18 -11.34 51.43 49.63
N LYS A 19 -10.43 50.45 49.73
CA LYS A 19 -10.39 49.25 48.90
C LYS A 19 -10.60 47.97 49.73
N TYR A 20 -11.82 47.42 49.74
CA TYR A 20 -12.15 46.23 50.56
C TYR A 20 -12.15 44.90 49.77
N HIS A 21 -11.56 44.87 48.58
CA HIS A 21 -11.52 43.66 47.75
C HIS A 21 -10.54 42.62 48.31
N LEU A 22 -10.92 41.34 48.23
CA LEU A 22 -10.07 40.21 48.60
C LEU A 22 -9.07 39.92 47.47
N SER A 23 -7.79 39.84 47.80
CA SER A 23 -6.74 39.44 46.85
C SER A 23 -6.81 37.92 46.59
N HIS A 24 -6.78 37.53 45.31
CA HIS A 24 -6.76 36.11 44.92
C HIS A 24 -5.39 35.49 45.20
N THR A 25 -5.23 34.89 46.38
CA THR A 25 -4.02 34.17 46.80
C THR A 25 -3.93 32.75 46.23
N PHE A 26 -5.06 32.15 45.85
CA PHE A 26 -5.12 30.85 45.19
C PHE A 26 -5.73 31.00 43.79
N ASN A 27 -5.10 30.38 42.79
CA ASN A 27 -5.58 30.39 41.41
C ASN A 27 -5.50 29.00 40.77
N TYR A 28 -6.26 28.78 39.70
CA TYR A 28 -6.14 27.59 38.86
C TYR A 28 -5.51 27.96 37.51
N CYS A 29 -4.47 27.24 37.11
CA CYS A 29 -3.92 27.31 35.76
C CYS A 29 -3.91 25.88 35.17
N ASN A 30 -4.60 25.69 34.05
CA ASN A 30 -4.68 24.41 33.33
C ASN A 30 -5.08 23.22 34.22
N GLY A 31 -6.04 23.41 35.13
CA GLY A 31 -6.55 22.36 36.02
C GLY A 31 -5.74 22.15 37.31
N TYR A 32 -4.58 22.79 37.46
CA TYR A 32 -3.75 22.69 38.66
C TYR A 32 -3.94 23.89 39.60
N ARG A 33 -4.00 23.63 40.91
CA ARG A 33 -4.09 24.64 41.98
C ARG A 33 -2.72 25.25 42.24
N ILE A 34 -2.57 26.56 42.05
CA ILE A 34 -1.31 27.30 42.24
C ILE A 34 -1.51 28.40 43.29
N PRO A 35 -0.73 28.41 44.39
CA PRO A 35 -0.69 29.54 45.31
C PRO A 35 0.17 30.69 44.76
N LYS A 36 -0.35 31.92 44.82
CA LYS A 36 0.41 33.16 44.51
C LYS A 36 0.92 33.78 45.81
N ILE A 37 2.24 33.95 45.91
CA ILE A 37 2.93 34.49 47.10
C ILE A 37 3.18 36.00 46.89
N GLY A 38 3.06 36.80 47.95
CA GLY A 38 3.45 38.22 47.95
C GLY A 38 2.35 39.24 47.59
N MET A 39 1.07 38.85 47.59
CA MET A 39 -0.04 39.78 47.37
C MET A 39 -0.33 40.61 48.64
N PRO A 40 -0.69 41.89 48.51
CA PRO A 40 -1.13 42.69 49.65
C PRO A 40 -2.50 42.21 50.16
N GLY A 41 -2.77 42.47 51.44
CA GLY A 41 -4.05 42.24 52.09
C GLY A 41 -5.12 43.24 51.68
N ILE A 42 -6.27 43.13 52.33
CA ILE A 42 -7.42 44.03 52.13
C ILE A 42 -6.97 45.48 52.39
N GLY A 43 -7.37 46.42 51.52
CA GLY A 43 -6.94 47.81 51.61
C GLY A 43 -5.59 48.12 50.97
N GLY A 44 -4.89 47.12 50.40
CA GLY A 44 -3.53 47.29 49.90
C GLY A 44 -2.47 47.28 51.00
N GLN A 45 -2.85 46.95 52.25
CA GLN A 45 -1.93 46.84 53.38
C GLN A 45 -1.08 45.57 53.24
N GLU A 46 0.19 45.63 53.59
CA GLU A 46 1.05 44.44 53.62
C GLU A 46 0.59 43.48 54.73
N LEU A 47 0.53 42.19 54.42
CA LEU A 47 0.20 41.15 55.39
C LEU A 47 1.35 41.00 56.41
N ASP A 48 1.03 40.69 57.67
CA ASP A 48 2.02 40.49 58.74
C ASP A 48 3.15 39.51 58.38
N ILE A 49 2.84 38.46 57.59
CA ILE A 49 3.81 37.48 57.08
C ILE A 49 4.89 38.12 56.18
N ASN A 50 4.56 39.20 55.48
CA ASN A 50 5.50 39.93 54.65
C ASN A 50 6.27 41.00 55.44
N SER A 51 5.89 41.25 56.70
CA SER A 51 6.58 42.21 57.58
C SER A 51 7.89 41.63 58.10
N VAL A 52 8.85 42.52 58.35
CA VAL A 52 10.22 42.20 58.79
C VAL A 52 10.26 41.38 60.09
N ALA A 53 9.20 41.41 60.90
CA ALA A 53 9.11 40.69 62.17
C ALA A 53 8.97 39.16 62.03
N TYR A 54 8.52 38.65 60.88
CA TYR A 54 8.23 37.22 60.67
C TYR A 54 9.08 36.57 59.56
N ILE A 55 10.07 37.28 59.01
CA ILE A 55 10.98 36.74 58.00
C ILE A 55 12.07 35.91 58.71
N GLN A 56 12.16 34.61 58.39
CA GLN A 56 13.16 33.70 58.99
C GLN A 56 14.58 33.85 58.41
N SER A 57 14.71 34.37 57.18
CA SER A 57 15.99 34.59 56.49
C SER A 57 16.24 36.09 56.29
N GLN A 58 17.36 36.62 56.76
CA GLN A 58 17.73 38.02 56.54
C GLN A 58 17.90 38.33 55.05
N ASP A 59 16.85 38.87 54.42
CA ASP A 59 16.86 39.30 53.03
C ASP A 59 17.43 40.73 52.96
N PRO A 60 18.64 40.95 52.40
CA PRO A 60 19.36 42.22 52.49
C PRO A 60 18.68 43.37 51.74
N VAL A 61 17.68 43.08 50.90
CA VAL A 61 16.91 44.09 50.16
C VAL A 61 15.75 44.64 50.99
N ARG A 62 15.18 43.85 51.91
CA ARG A 62 14.02 44.24 52.74
C ARG A 62 14.38 44.68 54.16
N TYR A 63 15.58 44.36 54.63
CA TYR A 63 16.08 44.73 55.95
C TYR A 63 17.10 45.87 55.86
N ASP A 64 16.66 47.10 56.15
CA ASP A 64 17.56 48.26 56.28
C ASP A 64 17.91 48.51 57.77
N PRO A 65 19.16 48.23 58.19
CA PRO A 65 19.58 48.41 59.58
C PRO A 65 19.63 49.87 60.03
N SER A 66 19.51 50.85 59.14
CA SER A 66 19.48 52.28 59.51
C SER A 66 18.19 52.72 60.22
N LEU A 67 17.11 51.94 60.10
CA LEU A 67 15.79 52.25 60.68
C LEU A 67 15.58 51.69 62.10
N THR A 68 16.55 50.97 62.67
CA THR A 68 16.36 50.18 63.91
C THR A 68 17.27 50.53 65.09
N TYR A 69 17.85 51.74 65.15
CA TYR A 69 18.67 52.14 66.31
C TYR A 69 18.01 53.19 67.20
N GLY A 70 17.18 52.71 68.14
CA GLY A 70 17.13 53.26 69.50
C GLY A 70 18.18 52.56 70.36
N ARG A 71 18.80 53.27 71.32
CA ARG A 71 19.93 52.82 72.18
C ARG A 71 19.93 51.31 72.49
N THR A 72 21.01 50.64 72.11
CA THR A 72 21.33 49.25 72.50
C THR A 72 21.41 49.16 74.03
N ARG A 73 20.54 48.36 74.64
CA ARG A 73 20.64 48.01 76.07
C ARG A 73 21.94 47.23 76.29
N SER A 74 22.70 47.57 77.33
CA SER A 74 23.87 46.81 77.75
C SER A 74 23.44 45.40 78.19
N VAL A 75 24.22 44.40 77.79
CA VAL A 75 24.00 42.99 78.17
C VAL A 75 24.10 42.86 79.68
N ALA A 76 23.09 42.26 80.32
CA ALA A 76 23.11 41.99 81.75
C ALA A 76 24.27 41.03 82.09
N PRO A 77 25.01 41.24 83.20
CA PRO A 77 26.06 40.31 83.60
C PRO A 77 25.48 38.90 83.85
N PRO A 78 26.19 37.83 83.45
CA PRO A 78 25.69 36.47 83.61
C PRO A 78 25.51 36.14 85.10
N GLN A 79 24.32 35.66 85.46
CA GLN A 79 24.07 35.16 86.82
C GLN A 79 24.86 33.87 87.05
N PHE A 80 25.48 33.72 88.23
CA PHE A 80 26.18 32.50 88.63
C PHE A 80 25.18 31.35 88.81
N ILE A 81 25.36 30.28 88.04
CA ILE A 81 24.55 29.06 88.12
C ILE A 81 25.43 27.96 88.73
N PRO A 82 25.03 27.32 89.85
CA PRO A 82 25.82 26.26 90.45
C PRO A 82 25.91 25.02 89.55
N HIS A 83 26.95 24.21 89.71
CA HIS A 83 27.29 23.09 88.82
C HIS A 83 26.11 22.11 88.58
N TYR A 84 25.42 21.71 89.65
CA TYR A 84 24.28 20.79 89.57
C TYR A 84 23.12 21.36 88.76
N ALA A 85 22.90 22.70 88.81
CA ALA A 85 21.84 23.36 88.04
C ALA A 85 22.28 23.65 86.59
N LEU A 86 23.58 23.87 86.35
CA LEU A 86 24.13 24.12 85.02
C LEU A 86 24.09 22.86 84.14
N TYR A 87 24.31 21.69 84.77
CA TYR A 87 24.39 20.39 84.14
C TYR A 87 23.21 19.46 84.44
N ASP A 88 22.12 20.00 84.99
CA ASP A 88 20.89 19.24 85.20
C ASP A 88 20.42 18.59 83.88
N GLN A 89 20.09 17.30 83.96
CA GLN A 89 19.68 16.43 82.84
C GLN A 89 20.70 16.31 81.68
N LYS A 90 21.93 16.82 81.83
CA LYS A 90 22.99 16.65 80.82
C LYS A 90 23.81 15.40 81.12
N CYS A 91 23.76 14.44 80.21
CA CYS A 91 24.44 13.16 80.34
C CYS A 91 25.32 12.92 79.12
N LEU A 92 26.52 12.41 79.33
CA LEU A 92 27.39 11.93 78.27
C LEU A 92 27.17 10.43 78.08
N THR A 93 27.01 9.99 76.85
CA THR A 93 26.70 8.61 76.50
C THR A 93 27.72 8.08 75.52
N PHE A 94 28.35 6.97 75.90
CA PHE A 94 29.32 6.23 75.11
C PHE A 94 28.78 4.84 74.82
N LYS A 95 28.75 4.47 73.54
CA LYS A 95 28.49 3.09 73.12
C LYS A 95 29.78 2.31 73.28
N ALA A 96 29.69 1.18 73.96
CA ALA A 96 30.79 0.28 74.23
C ALA A 96 30.35 -1.17 74.05
N PHE A 97 31.30 -2.08 74.03
CA PHE A 97 31.03 -3.51 74.13
C PHE A 97 32.01 -4.20 75.07
N PHE A 98 31.65 -5.37 75.56
CA PHE A 98 32.60 -6.28 76.18
C PHE A 98 32.37 -7.70 75.66
N LYS A 99 33.45 -8.48 75.57
CA LYS A 99 33.40 -9.87 75.12
C LYS A 99 33.19 -10.77 76.34
N GLN A 100 32.20 -11.65 76.26
CA GLN A 100 31.96 -12.68 77.28
C GLN A 100 32.27 -14.05 76.67
N SER A 101 33.19 -14.80 77.27
CA SER A 101 33.50 -16.17 76.86
C SER A 101 32.36 -17.12 77.19
N VAL A 102 32.06 -18.06 76.29
CA VAL A 102 31.02 -19.08 76.45
C VAL A 102 31.64 -20.45 76.21
N THR A 103 31.54 -21.36 77.18
CA THR A 103 32.26 -22.64 77.17
C THR A 103 31.43 -23.85 76.73
N GLU A 104 30.10 -23.74 76.65
CA GLU A 104 29.18 -24.88 76.47
C GLU A 104 28.10 -24.64 75.39
N SER A 105 28.42 -23.92 74.32
CA SER A 105 27.52 -23.72 73.16
C SER A 105 28.12 -24.33 71.89
N PRO A 106 27.34 -25.10 71.10
CA PRO A 106 27.80 -25.59 69.80
C PRO A 106 27.81 -24.48 68.73
N LEU A 107 27.16 -23.34 68.99
CA LEU A 107 26.99 -22.23 68.03
C LEU A 107 27.97 -21.07 68.27
N GLU A 108 28.48 -20.90 69.50
CA GLU A 108 29.35 -19.77 69.85
C GLU A 108 30.42 -20.12 70.89
N TYR A 109 31.59 -19.48 70.78
CA TYR A 109 32.71 -19.59 71.73
C TYR A 109 32.95 -18.29 72.52
N TYR A 110 32.48 -17.16 71.99
CA TYR A 110 32.30 -15.90 72.72
C TYR A 110 31.07 -15.18 72.18
N ARG A 111 30.49 -14.30 73.01
CA ARG A 111 29.44 -13.37 72.61
C ARG A 111 29.84 -11.93 72.87
N VAL A 112 29.32 -11.00 72.08
CA VAL A 112 29.60 -9.57 72.22
C VAL A 112 28.38 -8.87 72.81
N ARG A 113 28.50 -8.41 74.06
CA ARG A 113 27.42 -7.66 74.72
C ARG A 113 27.63 -6.17 74.51
N LYS A 114 26.68 -5.54 73.82
CA LYS A 114 26.66 -4.09 73.58
C LYS A 114 26.17 -3.38 74.83
N VAL A 115 26.79 -2.27 75.21
CA VAL A 115 26.40 -1.48 76.38
C VAL A 115 26.52 0.00 76.09
N ASN A 116 25.70 0.80 76.77
CA ASN A 116 25.79 2.24 76.81
C ASN A 116 26.31 2.65 78.19
N ILE A 117 27.47 3.27 78.22
CA ILE A 117 28.04 3.89 79.41
C ILE A 117 27.52 5.33 79.47
N ILE A 118 26.78 5.65 80.53
CA ILE A 118 26.15 6.95 80.75
C ILE A 118 26.86 7.63 81.92
N TYR A 119 27.46 8.78 81.66
CA TYR A 119 28.09 9.65 82.65
C TYR A 119 27.19 10.87 82.91
N PHE A 120 26.82 11.11 84.16
CA PHE A 120 25.98 12.24 84.55
C PHE A 120 26.87 13.44 84.91
N LEU A 121 26.75 14.56 84.17
CA LEU A 121 27.56 15.75 84.40
C LEU A 121 27.17 16.51 85.68
N GLU A 122 25.99 16.25 86.23
CA GLU A 122 25.50 16.88 87.46
C GLU A 122 26.38 16.54 88.68
N ASP A 123 26.72 15.26 88.85
CA ASP A 123 27.29 14.68 90.08
C ASP A 123 28.46 13.69 89.84
N ASP A 124 29.00 13.64 88.62
CA ASP A 124 30.12 12.77 88.22
C ASP A 124 29.88 11.27 88.46
N THR A 125 28.62 10.84 88.33
CA THR A 125 28.24 9.42 88.47
C THR A 125 28.15 8.71 87.13
N ILE A 126 28.38 7.40 87.13
CA ILE A 126 28.36 6.55 85.93
C ILE A 126 27.33 5.43 86.11
N THR A 127 26.61 5.11 85.04
CA THR A 127 25.72 3.95 84.93
C THR A 127 26.05 3.21 83.64
N VAL A 128 26.03 1.87 83.67
CA VAL A 128 26.19 1.07 82.45
C VAL A 128 24.89 0.33 82.16
N MET A 129 24.34 0.56 80.97
CA MET A 129 23.05 0.07 80.53
C MET A 129 23.21 -0.74 79.25
N GLU A 130 22.82 -2.00 79.26
CA GLU A 130 22.68 -2.81 78.06
C GLU A 130 21.33 -2.52 77.38
N PRO A 131 21.31 -2.18 76.07
CA PRO A 131 20.08 -2.01 75.33
C PRO A 131 19.33 -3.34 75.22
N ARG A 132 18.00 -3.28 75.27
CA ARG A 132 17.16 -4.46 75.11
C ARG A 132 17.10 -4.86 73.63
N ILE A 133 17.48 -6.09 73.33
CA ILE A 133 17.47 -6.69 71.98
C ILE A 133 16.46 -7.84 72.00
N GLU A 134 15.48 -7.77 71.09
CA GLU A 134 14.47 -8.82 70.95
C GLU A 134 15.12 -10.18 70.70
N ASN A 135 14.59 -11.22 71.35
CA ASN A 135 15.05 -12.60 71.22
C ASN A 135 16.53 -12.85 71.58
N SER A 136 17.15 -11.99 72.41
CA SER A 136 18.53 -12.18 72.89
C SER A 136 18.67 -13.28 73.95
N GLY A 137 17.59 -13.62 74.68
CA GLY A 137 17.62 -14.65 75.72
C GLY A 137 18.46 -14.31 76.98
N LEU A 138 19.05 -13.13 77.06
CA LEU A 138 19.83 -12.64 78.19
C LEU A 138 19.01 -11.68 79.04
N ASP A 139 19.31 -11.61 80.35
CA ASP A 139 18.79 -10.55 81.20
C ASP A 139 19.51 -9.23 80.86
N GLN A 140 18.76 -8.29 80.29
CA GLN A 140 19.23 -7.05 79.70
C GLN A 140 18.68 -5.83 80.44
N GLY A 141 19.47 -4.76 80.48
CA GLY A 141 19.10 -3.51 81.11
C GLY A 141 20.27 -2.96 81.92
N ARG A 142 20.02 -2.60 83.19
CA ARG A 142 21.04 -1.93 84.00
C ARG A 142 22.06 -2.92 84.55
N LEU A 143 23.27 -2.92 83.99
CA LEU A 143 24.40 -3.74 84.44
C LEU A 143 25.06 -3.13 85.69
N ILE A 144 25.32 -1.82 85.67
CA ILE A 144 25.94 -1.10 86.79
C ILE A 144 24.99 0.01 87.24
N ARG A 145 24.71 0.09 88.54
CA ARG A 145 23.86 1.14 89.14
C ARG A 145 24.60 2.49 89.14
N ARG A 146 23.85 3.60 89.09
CA ARG A 146 24.39 4.97 89.15
C ARG A 146 25.21 5.15 90.41
N ALA A 147 26.52 5.30 90.25
CA ALA A 147 27.47 5.53 91.34
C ALA A 147 28.74 6.20 90.82
N ARG A 148 29.52 6.82 91.71
CA ARG A 148 30.88 7.27 91.38
C ARG A 148 31.79 6.05 91.43
N ILE A 149 32.29 5.63 90.27
CA ILE A 149 33.08 4.40 90.15
C ILE A 149 34.56 4.73 90.41
N PRO A 150 35.24 4.07 91.36
CA PRO A 150 36.67 4.24 91.58
C PRO A 150 37.49 3.59 90.45
N LYS A 151 38.58 4.24 90.04
CA LYS A 151 39.53 3.79 89.02
C LYS A 151 40.58 2.85 89.59
N THR A 152 41.03 3.13 90.81
CA THR A 152 42.05 2.37 91.55
C THR A 152 41.56 2.18 93.00
N GLU A 153 42.19 1.29 93.78
CA GLU A 153 41.89 1.12 95.22
C GLU A 153 42.20 2.39 96.04
N MET A 154 43.06 3.28 95.53
CA MET A 154 43.27 4.64 96.00
C MET A 154 42.19 5.55 95.40
N SER A 155 41.60 6.43 96.20
CA SER A 155 40.38 7.25 95.99
C SER A 155 40.28 8.16 94.73
N ASP A 156 40.72 7.70 93.56
CA ASP A 156 40.56 8.35 92.27
C ASP A 156 39.32 7.80 91.58
N TYR A 157 38.44 8.71 91.13
CA TYR A 157 37.20 8.36 90.43
C TYR A 157 37.35 8.57 88.92
N TRP A 158 36.59 7.81 88.14
CA TRP A 158 36.47 8.04 86.71
C TRP A 158 35.84 9.40 86.43
N HIS A 159 36.51 10.21 85.60
CA HIS A 159 36.03 11.51 85.18
C HIS A 159 35.73 11.50 83.68
N TRP A 160 34.84 12.36 83.19
CA TRP A 160 34.48 12.40 81.76
C TRP A 160 35.69 12.62 80.83
N LYS A 161 36.74 13.29 81.32
CA LYS A 161 38.02 13.48 80.62
C LYS A 161 38.80 12.18 80.34
N ASP A 162 38.53 11.13 81.10
CA ASP A 162 39.16 9.82 80.92
C ASP A 162 38.55 9.02 79.76
N PHE A 163 37.40 9.44 79.22
CA PHE A 163 36.69 8.74 78.15
C PHE A 163 37.11 9.23 76.76
N ALA A 164 37.37 8.29 75.86
CA ALA A 164 37.61 8.52 74.43
C ALA A 164 37.02 7.35 73.64
N ILE A 165 36.87 7.45 72.32
CA ILE A 165 36.54 6.30 71.46
C ILE A 165 37.81 5.46 71.26
N GLY A 166 37.69 4.13 71.19
CA GLY A 166 38.79 3.17 71.05
C GLY A 166 39.53 2.86 72.36
N LYS A 167 38.96 3.23 73.51
CA LYS A 167 39.62 3.11 74.82
C LYS A 167 39.00 2.00 75.67
N ASP A 168 39.86 1.21 76.30
CA ASP A 168 39.47 0.18 77.26
C ASP A 168 39.26 0.79 78.65
N ILE A 169 38.07 0.59 79.20
CA ILE A 169 37.63 1.14 80.49
C ILE A 169 37.25 -0.01 81.42
N THR A 170 37.87 -0.05 82.58
CA THR A 170 37.64 -1.11 83.57
C THR A 170 36.68 -0.65 84.65
N PHE A 171 35.50 -1.28 84.72
CA PHE A 171 34.57 -1.11 85.85
C PHE A 171 34.37 -2.45 86.57
N TYR A 172 34.64 -2.48 87.88
CA TYR A 172 34.45 -3.66 88.74
C TYR A 172 35.04 -4.97 88.16
N GLY A 173 36.22 -4.88 87.52
CA GLY A 173 36.91 -6.03 86.93
C GLY A 173 36.47 -6.43 85.50
N ILE A 174 35.48 -5.74 84.91
CA ILE A 174 35.05 -5.95 83.52
C ILE A 174 35.64 -4.84 82.65
N VAL A 175 36.27 -5.23 81.53
CA VAL A 175 36.83 -4.31 80.54
C VAL A 175 35.77 -4.01 79.48
N PHE A 176 35.40 -2.74 79.34
CA PHE A 176 34.52 -2.22 78.31
C PHE A 176 35.32 -1.45 77.28
N HIS A 177 35.13 -1.79 76.00
CA HIS A 177 35.77 -1.10 74.89
C HIS A 177 34.80 -0.10 74.27
N THR A 178 35.13 1.19 74.29
CA THR A 178 34.28 2.25 73.71
C THR A 178 34.42 2.31 72.20
N ILE A 179 33.31 2.29 71.47
CA ILE A 179 33.27 2.28 69.99
C ILE A 179 32.74 3.57 69.39
N ASP A 180 31.76 4.21 70.04
CA ASP A 180 31.09 5.39 69.51
C ASP A 180 30.52 6.23 70.67
N CYS A 181 30.15 7.47 70.39
CA CYS A 181 29.51 8.36 71.35
C CYS A 181 28.32 9.08 70.69
N ASP A 182 27.34 9.46 71.50
CA ASP A 182 26.21 10.25 71.00
C ASP A 182 26.64 11.64 70.50
N LEU A 183 25.80 12.26 69.68
CA LEU A 183 26.06 13.56 69.07
C LEU A 183 26.27 14.65 70.13
N PHE A 184 25.43 14.68 71.16
CA PHE A 184 25.60 15.60 72.29
C PHE A 184 26.95 15.43 72.99
N THR A 185 27.35 14.18 73.24
CA THR A 185 28.64 13.87 73.87
C THR A 185 29.81 14.35 73.02
N ARG A 186 29.71 14.16 71.69
CA ARG A 186 30.72 14.59 70.72
C ARG A 186 30.87 16.11 70.70
N GLU A 187 29.76 16.84 70.69
CA GLU A 187 29.75 18.30 70.73
C GLU A 187 30.23 18.85 72.08
N PHE A 188 29.80 18.24 73.18
CA PHE A 188 30.22 18.63 74.53
C PHE A 188 31.73 18.50 74.69
N MET A 189 32.32 17.34 74.37
CA MET A 189 33.77 17.16 74.48
C MET A 189 34.54 18.12 73.57
N ARG A 190 34.04 18.34 72.34
CA ARG A 190 34.63 19.32 71.41
C ARG A 190 34.58 20.74 72.00
N SER A 191 33.48 21.12 72.65
CA SER A 191 33.35 22.42 73.34
C SER A 191 34.33 22.58 74.50
N GLN A 192 34.68 21.48 75.17
CA GLN A 192 35.67 21.43 76.25
C GLN A 192 37.12 21.25 75.75
N GLY A 193 37.32 21.24 74.42
CA GLY A 193 38.64 21.12 73.79
C GLY A 193 39.18 19.70 73.68
N LEU A 194 38.36 18.66 73.90
CA LEU A 194 38.75 17.25 73.75
C LEU A 194 38.23 16.67 72.42
N PHE A 195 39.13 16.08 71.63
CA PHE A 195 38.80 15.35 70.41
C PHE A 195 38.64 13.85 70.73
N ILE A 196 37.44 13.30 70.55
CA ILE A 196 37.09 11.93 71.01
C ILE A 196 37.58 10.83 70.04
N GLY A 197 37.89 11.16 68.78
CA GLY A 197 38.23 10.17 67.74
C GLY A 197 37.06 9.84 66.79
N GLU A 198 37.36 9.05 65.76
CA GLU A 198 36.37 8.51 64.81
C GLU A 198 35.70 7.24 65.35
N PRO A 199 34.43 6.97 65.02
CA PRO A 199 33.73 5.78 65.50
C PRO A 199 34.36 4.50 64.94
N GLU A 200 34.50 3.49 65.80
CA GLU A 200 35.01 2.16 65.43
C GLU A 200 33.89 1.18 65.10
N GLU A 201 34.18 0.22 64.21
CA GLU A 201 33.24 -0.84 63.87
C GLU A 201 33.13 -1.87 64.99
N MET A 202 31.90 -2.28 65.28
CA MET A 202 31.66 -3.31 66.29
C MET A 202 32.15 -4.68 65.79
N PRO A 203 32.88 -5.47 66.62
CA PRO A 203 33.33 -6.78 66.20
C PRO A 203 32.13 -7.71 65.92
N PRO A 204 32.25 -8.56 64.88
CA PRO A 204 31.19 -9.51 64.56
C PRO A 204 31.00 -10.54 65.67
N ASP A 205 29.74 -10.78 65.99
CA ASP A 205 29.29 -11.84 66.89
C ASP A 205 28.91 -13.09 66.05
N PRO A 206 29.62 -14.22 66.23
CA PRO A 206 29.39 -15.43 65.43
C PRO A 206 27.93 -15.90 65.43
N TYR A 207 27.28 -15.89 66.60
CA TYR A 207 25.89 -16.34 66.74
C TYR A 207 24.92 -15.41 65.99
N THR A 208 25.16 -14.10 66.05
CA THR A 208 24.31 -13.11 65.37
C THR A 208 24.43 -13.23 63.85
N GLN A 209 25.63 -13.48 63.32
CA GLN A 209 25.85 -13.67 61.87
C GLN A 209 25.13 -14.91 61.33
N GLU A 210 25.25 -16.06 62.00
CA GLU A 210 24.56 -17.29 61.59
C GLU A 210 23.04 -17.15 61.63
N ARG A 211 22.52 -16.45 62.66
CA ARG A 211 21.09 -16.16 62.77
C ARG A 211 20.57 -15.26 61.65
N HIS A 212 21.32 -14.22 61.28
CA HIS A 212 20.93 -13.38 60.14
C HIS A 212 20.94 -14.14 58.81
N ALA A 213 21.93 -15.01 58.59
CA ALA A 213 22.01 -15.84 57.39
C ALA A 213 20.83 -16.81 57.26
N SER A 214 20.44 -17.46 58.36
CA SER A 214 19.29 -18.37 58.40
C SER A 214 17.93 -17.67 58.24
N VAL A 215 17.77 -16.45 58.77
CA VAL A 215 16.52 -15.68 58.62
C VAL A 215 16.38 -15.09 57.21
N GLN A 216 17.47 -14.64 56.58
CA GLN A 216 17.44 -14.11 55.21
C GLN A 216 17.09 -15.17 54.15
N ALA A 217 17.33 -16.45 54.43
CA ALA A 217 16.99 -17.55 53.52
C ALA A 217 15.48 -17.73 53.28
N HIS A 218 14.62 -17.11 54.09
CA HIS A 218 13.16 -17.22 53.98
C HIS A 218 12.46 -16.01 53.35
N VAL A 219 13.20 -15.09 52.72
CA VAL A 219 12.57 -14.10 51.83
C VAL A 219 12.29 -14.80 50.51
N THR A 220 11.07 -15.30 50.35
CA THR A 220 10.54 -15.65 49.03
C THR A 220 10.60 -14.39 48.18
N LEU A 221 11.47 -14.39 47.16
CA LEU A 221 11.39 -13.42 46.08
C LEU A 221 9.96 -13.44 45.55
N THR A 222 9.21 -12.36 45.79
CA THR A 222 7.97 -12.11 45.07
C THR A 222 8.36 -11.96 43.60
N PRO A 223 7.92 -12.84 42.69
CA PRO A 223 8.28 -12.70 41.28
C PRO A 223 7.74 -11.37 40.76
N SER A 224 8.57 -10.63 40.01
CA SER A 224 8.19 -9.33 39.46
C SER A 224 7.42 -9.45 38.14
N ALA A 225 6.34 -8.67 38.06
CA ALA A 225 5.99 -7.77 36.95
C ALA A 225 5.47 -8.32 35.61
N ASP A 226 4.85 -9.50 35.55
CA ASP A 226 3.86 -9.76 34.49
C ASP A 226 2.63 -10.47 35.07
N ASP A 227 1.64 -9.67 35.43
CA ASP A 227 0.40 -10.16 36.02
C ASP A 227 -0.40 -10.91 34.94
N LYS A 228 -0.31 -12.25 34.98
CA LYS A 228 -1.07 -13.15 34.10
C LYS A 228 -2.55 -12.79 34.09
N LEU A 229 -3.09 -12.34 35.21
CA LEU A 229 -4.49 -11.92 35.31
C LEU A 229 -4.73 -10.63 34.53
N ARG A 230 -3.87 -9.62 34.64
CA ARG A 230 -3.97 -8.38 33.85
C ARG A 230 -3.99 -8.69 32.36
N ARG A 231 -3.06 -9.54 31.91
CA ARG A 231 -2.96 -9.92 30.49
C ARG A 231 -4.19 -10.66 30.01
N PHE A 232 -4.70 -11.59 30.80
CA PHE A 232 -5.97 -12.26 30.53
C PHE A 232 -7.10 -11.25 30.39
N LEU A 233 -7.28 -10.33 31.36
CA LEU A 233 -8.36 -9.34 31.33
C LEU A 233 -8.29 -8.38 30.12
N GLU A 234 -7.08 -8.02 29.68
CA GLU A 234 -6.89 -7.12 28.53
C GLU A 234 -7.12 -7.79 27.18
N TYR A 235 -6.77 -9.08 27.07
CA TYR A 235 -6.73 -9.82 25.82
C TYR A 235 -7.72 -10.99 25.75
N ASP A 236 -8.60 -11.14 26.72
CA ASP A 236 -9.66 -12.14 26.70
C ASP A 236 -10.53 -11.98 25.44
N GLY A 237 -10.84 -13.11 24.80
CA GLY A 237 -11.56 -13.16 23.53
C GLY A 237 -10.81 -12.60 22.30
N LYS A 238 -9.59 -12.05 22.44
CA LYS A 238 -8.79 -11.53 21.32
C LYS A 238 -7.84 -12.59 20.78
N VAL A 239 -8.12 -13.07 19.57
CA VAL A 239 -7.36 -14.13 18.89
C VAL A 239 -6.89 -13.63 17.53
N LEU A 240 -5.62 -13.83 17.23
CA LEU A 240 -5.10 -13.58 15.89
C LEU A 240 -5.27 -14.84 15.04
N LYS A 241 -6.01 -14.72 13.94
CA LYS A 241 -6.27 -15.79 12.99
C LYS A 241 -5.50 -15.57 11.69
N PHE A 242 -4.75 -16.59 11.29
CA PHE A 242 -4.03 -16.66 10.02
C PHE A 242 -4.47 -17.89 9.23
N ASP A 243 -4.60 -17.74 7.92
CA ASP A 243 -4.75 -18.85 7.01
C ASP A 243 -3.36 -19.24 6.50
N ALA A 244 -3.05 -20.53 6.63
CA ALA A 244 -1.74 -21.08 6.33
C ALA A 244 -1.87 -22.30 5.42
N ILE A 245 -0.80 -22.60 4.69
CA ILE A 245 -0.74 -23.76 3.81
C ILE A 245 0.46 -24.59 4.18
N TRP A 246 0.22 -25.88 4.36
CA TRP A 246 1.29 -26.86 4.43
C TRP A 246 1.51 -27.44 3.03
N ASP A 247 2.64 -27.07 2.42
CA ASP A 247 3.04 -27.57 1.11
C ASP A 247 3.96 -28.78 1.27
N THR A 248 3.38 -29.97 1.10
CA THR A 248 4.12 -31.24 1.07
C THR A 248 4.28 -31.81 -0.32
N ARG A 249 4.00 -31.06 -1.41
CA ARG A 249 4.08 -31.57 -2.80
C ARG A 249 5.44 -32.15 -3.22
N ASP A 250 6.49 -31.83 -2.47
CA ASP A 250 7.83 -32.40 -2.65
C ASP A 250 7.91 -33.89 -2.22
N GLU A 251 6.95 -34.36 -1.41
CA GLU A 251 6.81 -35.75 -0.96
C GLU A 251 6.00 -36.59 -1.97
N GLU A 252 6.22 -37.90 -2.03
CA GLU A 252 5.61 -38.81 -3.01
C GLU A 252 4.06 -38.80 -3.01
N PHE A 253 3.45 -38.56 -1.84
CA PHE A 253 2.01 -38.41 -1.65
C PHE A 253 1.65 -37.01 -1.12
N GLY A 254 2.47 -36.04 -1.54
CA GLY A 254 2.39 -34.65 -1.15
C GLY A 254 1.14 -33.95 -1.65
N GLU A 255 0.51 -33.15 -0.78
CA GLU A 255 -0.68 -32.36 -1.13
C GLU A 255 -0.56 -30.95 -0.55
N LEU A 256 -1.19 -29.98 -1.20
CA LEU A 256 -1.38 -28.64 -0.64
C LEU A 256 -2.55 -28.66 0.33
N ARG A 257 -2.27 -28.44 1.61
CA ARG A 257 -3.28 -28.56 2.68
C ARG A 257 -3.49 -27.21 3.36
N PRO A 258 -4.73 -26.67 3.38
CA PRO A 258 -5.04 -25.45 4.10
C PRO A 258 -5.26 -25.70 5.60
N TYR A 259 -4.66 -24.86 6.43
CA TYR A 259 -4.77 -24.83 7.87
C TYR A 259 -5.11 -23.42 8.36
N GLN A 260 -5.67 -23.33 9.55
CA GLN A 260 -5.93 -22.09 10.27
C GLN A 260 -5.08 -22.04 11.54
N ILE A 261 -4.21 -21.05 11.64
CA ILE A 261 -3.37 -20.83 12.82
C ILE A 261 -4.05 -19.76 13.68
N LEU A 262 -4.28 -20.09 14.95
CA LEU A 262 -4.91 -19.24 15.94
C LEU A 262 -3.91 -18.91 17.04
N TYR A 263 -3.56 -17.64 17.19
CA TYR A 263 -2.68 -17.12 18.24
C TYR A 263 -3.52 -16.41 19.31
N PHE A 264 -3.46 -16.90 20.56
CA PHE A 264 -4.22 -16.35 21.69
C PHE A 264 -3.36 -15.32 22.43
N LEU A 265 -3.74 -14.04 22.35
CA LEU A 265 -2.98 -12.93 22.95
C LEU A 265 -2.94 -12.96 24.48
N ALA A 266 -3.96 -13.57 25.11
CA ALA A 266 -4.04 -13.73 26.56
C ALA A 266 -2.90 -14.57 27.15
N ASP A 267 -2.53 -15.65 26.46
CA ASP A 267 -1.62 -16.68 27.00
C ASP A 267 -0.36 -16.92 26.14
N ASP A 268 -0.20 -16.23 25.00
CA ASP A 268 0.83 -16.51 23.98
C ASP A 268 0.87 -17.96 23.49
N THR A 269 -0.32 -18.55 23.38
CA THR A 269 -0.46 -19.93 22.91
C THR A 269 -0.99 -19.96 21.48
N ILE A 270 -0.61 -21.02 20.76
CA ILE A 270 -0.99 -21.24 19.37
C ILE A 270 -1.80 -22.53 19.29
N ALA A 271 -2.88 -22.50 18.51
CA ALA A 271 -3.61 -23.69 18.09
C ALA A 271 -3.66 -23.72 16.57
N VAL A 272 -3.54 -24.92 15.99
CA VAL A 272 -3.61 -25.11 14.54
C VAL A 272 -4.81 -25.98 14.22
N LYS A 273 -5.74 -25.43 13.44
CA LYS A 273 -6.99 -26.04 13.02
C LYS A 273 -6.86 -26.50 11.57
N GLU A 274 -7.34 -27.70 11.26
CA GLU A 274 -7.39 -28.19 9.87
C GLU A 274 -8.66 -27.70 9.18
N VAL A 275 -8.55 -27.30 7.91
CA VAL A 275 -9.69 -26.84 7.11
C VAL A 275 -10.06 -27.95 6.13
N HIS A 276 -11.19 -28.64 6.40
CA HIS A 276 -11.67 -29.72 5.55
C HIS A 276 -12.49 -29.21 4.37
N GLU A 277 -12.10 -29.63 3.17
CA GLU A 277 -12.93 -29.46 1.97
C GLU A 277 -13.99 -30.59 1.90
N ARG A 278 -15.13 -30.30 1.28
CA ARG A 278 -16.18 -31.30 1.07
C ARG A 278 -15.65 -32.41 0.17
N ASN A 279 -15.92 -33.67 0.53
CA ASN A 279 -15.47 -34.85 -0.20
C ASN A 279 -13.93 -35.00 -0.29
N SER A 280 -13.16 -34.52 0.70
CA SER A 280 -11.69 -34.67 0.69
C SER A 280 -11.18 -36.11 0.95
N GLY A 281 -12.07 -37.01 1.38
CA GLY A 281 -11.71 -38.41 1.68
C GLY A 281 -10.92 -38.62 2.98
N ARG A 282 -10.68 -37.57 3.77
CA ARG A 282 -10.00 -37.65 5.07
C ARG A 282 -10.96 -37.70 6.24
N ASP A 283 -10.50 -38.31 7.32
CA ASP A 283 -11.19 -38.30 8.61
C ASP A 283 -11.27 -36.86 9.18
N PRO A 284 -12.46 -36.34 9.52
CA PRO A 284 -12.62 -34.98 10.01
C PRO A 284 -12.08 -34.78 11.44
N PHE A 285 -10.77 -34.54 11.57
CA PHE A 285 -10.16 -34.09 12.82
C PHE A 285 -10.14 -32.57 12.95
N PRO A 286 -10.71 -31.97 14.01
CA PRO A 286 -10.85 -30.52 14.09
C PRO A 286 -9.52 -29.76 14.28
N LEU A 287 -8.54 -30.35 14.95
CA LEU A 287 -7.27 -29.69 15.32
C LEU A 287 -6.08 -30.54 14.90
N LEU A 288 -5.09 -29.89 14.29
CA LEU A 288 -3.76 -30.45 14.07
C LEU A 288 -2.88 -30.29 15.32
N LEU A 289 -2.98 -29.14 15.99
CA LEU A 289 -2.22 -28.82 17.20
C LEU A 289 -3.13 -28.21 18.27
N LYS A 290 -3.12 -28.82 19.47
CA LYS A 290 -3.80 -28.28 20.65
C LYS A 290 -3.19 -26.95 21.10
N LYS A 291 -3.97 -26.09 21.75
CA LYS A 291 -3.54 -24.80 22.31
C LYS A 291 -2.30 -24.99 23.19
N THR A 292 -1.13 -24.61 22.69
CA THR A 292 0.18 -24.83 23.33
C THR A 292 1.09 -23.64 23.06
N LYS A 293 2.00 -23.35 23.99
CA LYS A 293 3.01 -22.30 23.80
C LYS A 293 4.10 -22.87 22.89
N LEU A 294 4.24 -22.33 21.68
CA LEU A 294 5.06 -22.94 20.63
C LEU A 294 6.50 -22.41 20.69
N PRO A 295 7.52 -23.27 20.92
CA PRO A 295 8.92 -22.87 20.84
C PRO A 295 9.33 -22.63 19.38
N LYS A 296 10.15 -21.60 19.15
CA LYS A 296 10.67 -21.26 17.82
C LYS A 296 11.70 -22.28 17.33
N ILE A 297 12.57 -22.71 18.24
CA ILE A 297 13.55 -23.77 18.01
C ILE A 297 13.16 -24.97 18.87
N TRP A 298 12.43 -25.93 18.28
CA TRP A 298 11.96 -27.10 19.02
C TRP A 298 13.05 -28.15 19.31
N THR A 299 14.19 -28.05 18.60
CA THR A 299 15.33 -28.97 18.67
C THR A 299 16.33 -28.62 19.77
N ASP A 300 16.31 -27.37 20.26
CA ASP A 300 17.27 -26.88 21.25
C ASP A 300 16.88 -27.40 22.63
N ARG A 301 17.57 -28.46 23.07
CA ARG A 301 17.38 -29.09 24.38
C ARG A 301 18.75 -29.32 25.00
N PRO A 302 18.96 -28.97 26.27
CA PRO A 302 20.22 -29.29 26.93
C PRO A 302 20.38 -30.81 27.03
N VAL A 303 21.60 -31.30 26.77
CA VAL A 303 21.91 -32.76 26.75
C VAL A 303 21.58 -33.44 28.08
N THR A 304 21.59 -32.69 29.18
CA THR A 304 21.25 -33.15 30.53
C THR A 304 19.75 -33.29 30.79
N TYR A 305 18.89 -32.85 29.87
CA TYR A 305 17.44 -32.86 30.07
C TYR A 305 16.84 -34.26 29.83
N PRO A 306 16.11 -34.84 30.81
CA PRO A 306 15.54 -36.16 30.68
C PRO A 306 14.22 -36.13 29.89
N ALA A 307 14.34 -36.07 28.57
CA ALA A 307 13.21 -36.01 27.63
C ALA A 307 12.30 -37.26 27.63
N CYS A 308 12.70 -38.36 28.27
CA CYS A 308 11.91 -39.58 28.33
C CYS A 308 10.76 -39.54 29.34
N TYR A 309 10.80 -38.66 30.35
CA TYR A 309 9.74 -38.58 31.37
C TYR A 309 9.37 -37.16 31.81
N MET A 310 10.08 -36.11 31.39
CA MET A 310 9.71 -34.72 31.66
C MET A 310 9.26 -33.99 30.39
N GLU A 311 8.23 -33.15 30.54
CA GLU A 311 7.78 -32.19 29.52
C GLU A 311 8.58 -30.90 29.64
N LEU A 312 8.95 -30.33 28.49
CA LEU A 312 9.83 -29.18 28.40
C LEU A 312 9.24 -27.98 29.16
N SER A 313 9.96 -27.48 30.15
CA SER A 313 9.48 -26.38 30.99
C SER A 313 9.84 -25.01 30.41
N ASP A 314 9.15 -23.95 30.84
CA ASP A 314 9.42 -22.56 30.41
C ASP A 314 10.87 -22.12 30.67
N ALA A 315 11.59 -22.77 31.59
CA ALA A 315 12.99 -22.47 31.92
C ALA A 315 13.99 -23.03 30.90
N GLU A 316 13.60 -24.05 30.14
CA GLU A 316 14.47 -24.77 29.19
C GLU A 316 14.27 -24.31 27.75
N VAL A 317 13.18 -23.58 27.48
CA VAL A 317 12.89 -23.03 26.16
C VAL A 317 13.60 -21.70 25.99
N THR A 318 14.41 -21.60 24.94
CA THR A 318 15.14 -20.37 24.59
C THR A 318 14.22 -19.25 24.12
N GLU A 319 13.33 -19.53 23.15
CA GLU A 319 12.45 -18.52 22.59
C GLU A 319 11.10 -19.12 22.15
N TYR A 320 10.01 -18.42 22.48
CA TYR A 320 8.65 -18.73 22.01
C TYR A 320 8.26 -17.81 20.86
N TYR A 321 7.40 -18.31 19.97
CA TYR A 321 6.79 -17.48 18.93
C TYR A 321 6.01 -16.31 19.53
N GLN A 322 6.24 -15.12 18.99
CA GLN A 322 5.52 -13.89 19.32
C GLN A 322 4.61 -13.47 18.17
N PRO A 323 3.64 -12.56 18.38
CA PRO A 323 2.78 -12.07 17.30
C PRO A 323 3.59 -11.45 16.13
N LYS A 324 4.75 -10.87 16.43
CA LYS A 324 5.63 -10.23 15.43
C LYS A 324 6.21 -11.20 14.40
N ASP A 325 6.32 -12.49 14.74
CA ASP A 325 6.85 -13.53 13.85
C ASP A 325 5.83 -13.99 12.79
N PHE A 326 4.56 -13.54 12.86
CA PHE A 326 3.50 -13.96 11.95
C PHE A 326 3.25 -12.94 10.83
N LEU A 327 4.13 -12.92 9.84
CA LEU A 327 4.00 -12.08 8.64
C LEU A 327 3.48 -12.88 7.45
N ILE A 328 2.51 -12.32 6.71
CA ILE A 328 2.01 -12.96 5.48
C ILE A 328 3.14 -13.12 4.46
N GLY A 329 3.19 -14.29 3.83
CA GLY A 329 4.21 -14.70 2.87
C GLY A 329 5.45 -15.31 3.51
N GLU A 330 5.58 -15.33 4.84
CA GLU A 330 6.65 -16.04 5.52
C GLU A 330 6.25 -17.48 5.89
N THR A 331 7.25 -18.34 6.00
CA THR A 331 7.09 -19.74 6.41
C THR A 331 7.40 -19.92 7.88
N ILE A 332 6.45 -20.46 8.63
CA ILE A 332 6.58 -20.76 10.06
C ILE A 332 6.83 -22.26 10.24
N PHE A 333 7.67 -22.60 11.21
CA PHE A 333 7.98 -23.98 11.56
C PHE A 333 7.18 -24.41 12.80
N ILE A 334 6.18 -25.25 12.60
CA ILE A 334 5.37 -25.81 13.68
C ILE A 334 5.81 -27.25 13.92
N LEU A 335 6.66 -27.47 14.94
CA LEU A 335 7.22 -28.78 15.32
C LEU A 335 7.83 -29.53 14.12
N GLY A 336 8.56 -28.82 13.26
CA GLY A 336 9.21 -29.35 12.05
C GLY A 336 8.36 -29.28 10.77
N ARG A 337 7.07 -28.93 10.84
CA ARG A 337 6.23 -28.71 9.65
C ARG A 337 6.35 -27.27 9.16
N ARG A 338 6.77 -27.08 7.91
CA ARG A 338 6.83 -25.76 7.26
C ARG A 338 5.43 -25.33 6.80
N MET A 339 4.88 -24.29 7.39
CA MET A 339 3.57 -23.73 7.03
C MET A 339 3.76 -22.32 6.47
N LEU A 340 3.33 -22.09 5.24
CA LEU A 340 3.34 -20.78 4.60
C LEU A 340 2.11 -19.99 5.05
N LEU A 341 2.31 -18.78 5.58
CA LEU A 341 1.21 -17.86 5.87
C LEU A 341 0.72 -17.18 4.59
N VAL A 342 -0.58 -17.25 4.33
CA VAL A 342 -1.17 -16.83 3.05
C VAL A 342 -2.10 -15.64 3.21
N ASP A 343 -2.93 -15.65 4.24
CA ASP A 343 -3.89 -14.59 4.52
C ASP A 343 -4.07 -14.41 6.04
N CYS A 344 -4.62 -13.28 6.46
CA CYS A 344 -4.94 -13.01 7.85
C CYS A 344 -6.26 -12.25 7.99
N ASP A 345 -6.97 -12.49 9.09
CA ASP A 345 -8.30 -11.89 9.33
C ASP A 345 -8.20 -10.37 9.54
N LYS A 346 -9.28 -9.64 9.27
CA LYS A 346 -9.32 -8.17 9.38
C LYS A 346 -8.94 -7.67 10.78
N PHE A 347 -9.38 -8.39 11.83
CA PHE A 347 -8.99 -8.08 13.20
C PHE A 347 -7.46 -8.16 13.40
N THR A 348 -6.82 -9.14 12.78
CA THR A 348 -5.36 -9.30 12.87
C THR A 348 -4.63 -8.19 12.13
N GLN A 349 -5.10 -7.81 10.93
CA GLN A 349 -4.53 -6.68 10.20
C GLN A 349 -4.59 -5.40 11.04
N ASP A 350 -5.72 -5.14 11.70
CA ASP A 350 -5.90 -3.99 12.58
C ASP A 350 -5.00 -4.06 13.83
N TYR A 351 -4.85 -5.25 14.43
CA TYR A 351 -3.96 -5.45 15.58
C TYR A 351 -2.49 -5.18 15.21
N PHE A 352 -2.01 -5.72 14.09
CA PHE A 352 -0.64 -5.50 13.63
C PHE A 352 -0.40 -4.01 13.35
N ARG A 353 -1.36 -3.33 12.72
CA ARG A 353 -1.25 -1.90 12.43
C ARG A 353 -1.24 -1.03 13.69
N LYS A 354 -2.12 -1.31 14.66
CA LYS A 354 -2.30 -0.48 15.86
C LYS A 354 -1.32 -0.78 16.98
N ALA A 355 -1.09 -2.06 17.28
CA ALA A 355 -0.30 -2.48 18.43
C ALA A 355 1.18 -2.68 18.09
N LEU A 356 1.49 -3.19 16.89
CA LEU A 356 2.86 -3.50 16.48
C LEU A 356 3.43 -2.47 15.49
N CYS A 357 2.60 -1.58 14.93
CA CYS A 357 2.95 -0.64 13.86
C CYS A 357 3.55 -1.34 12.63
N ILE A 358 3.06 -2.55 12.32
CA ILE A 358 3.48 -3.36 11.18
C ILE A 358 2.29 -3.48 10.22
N GLU A 359 2.50 -3.20 8.94
CA GLU A 359 1.50 -3.45 7.89
C GLU A 359 1.67 -4.86 7.32
N GLN A 360 0.58 -5.64 7.35
CA GLN A 360 0.51 -6.99 6.78
C GLN A 360 0.53 -6.93 5.24
N LYS A 361 1.19 -7.91 4.60
CA LYS A 361 1.23 -8.04 3.12
C LYS A 361 -0.16 -8.44 2.56
N PRO A 362 -0.44 -8.19 1.28
CA PRO A 362 -1.70 -8.64 0.66
C PRO A 362 -1.79 -10.18 0.62
N PRO A 363 -3.02 -10.72 0.57
CA PRO A 363 -3.26 -12.17 0.53
C PRO A 363 -2.66 -12.82 -0.72
N ILE A 364 -2.11 -14.02 -0.56
CA ILE A 364 -1.45 -14.76 -1.63
C ILE A 364 -2.43 -15.75 -2.29
N GLU A 365 -2.62 -15.66 -3.61
CA GLU A 365 -3.39 -16.67 -4.36
C GLU A 365 -2.57 -17.96 -4.52
N TYR A 366 -3.01 -19.05 -3.89
CA TYR A 366 -2.33 -20.36 -3.95
C TYR A 366 -3.06 -21.41 -4.79
N LYS A 367 -4.35 -21.21 -5.06
CA LYS A 367 -5.14 -22.14 -5.88
C LYS A 367 -4.84 -21.86 -7.36
N PRO A 368 -4.39 -22.86 -8.15
CA PRO A 368 -4.17 -22.66 -9.58
C PRO A 368 -5.49 -22.32 -10.26
N LYS A 369 -5.48 -21.30 -11.12
CA LYS A 369 -6.66 -20.94 -11.93
C LYS A 369 -6.97 -22.12 -12.85
N PRO A 370 -8.24 -22.59 -12.92
CA PRO A 370 -8.59 -23.67 -13.82
C PRO A 370 -8.29 -23.26 -15.25
N LYS A 371 -7.64 -24.14 -16.02
CA LYS A 371 -7.40 -23.88 -17.44
C LYS A 371 -8.76 -23.76 -18.15
N PRO A 372 -8.97 -22.74 -19.00
CA PRO A 372 -10.18 -22.66 -19.77
C PRO A 372 -10.31 -23.92 -20.65
N VAL A 373 -11.52 -24.47 -20.71
CA VAL A 373 -11.80 -25.61 -21.59
C VAL A 373 -11.57 -25.15 -23.02
N PRO A 374 -10.83 -25.90 -23.86
CA PRO A 374 -10.64 -25.52 -25.25
C PRO A 374 -12.01 -25.42 -25.94
N PRO A 375 -12.27 -24.37 -26.74
CA PRO A 375 -13.52 -24.25 -27.47
C PRO A 375 -13.65 -25.43 -28.42
N LYS A 376 -14.85 -26.03 -28.47
CA LYS A 376 -15.14 -27.09 -29.42
C LYS A 376 -15.14 -26.48 -30.83
N PRO A 377 -14.36 -27.00 -31.79
CA PRO A 377 -14.39 -26.49 -33.15
C PRO A 377 -15.78 -26.76 -33.76
N MET A 378 -16.36 -25.75 -34.38
CA MET A 378 -17.57 -25.93 -35.18
C MET A 378 -17.21 -26.72 -36.45
N PRO A 379 -17.96 -27.78 -36.79
CA PRO A 379 -17.73 -28.45 -38.05
C PRO A 379 -18.05 -27.49 -39.21
N PRO A 380 -17.39 -27.67 -40.36
CA PRO A 380 -17.74 -26.93 -41.56
C PRO A 380 -19.19 -27.21 -42.00
N HIS A 381 -19.76 -26.28 -42.78
CA HIS A 381 -21.08 -26.45 -43.41
C HIS A 381 -21.12 -27.66 -44.37
N ASP A 382 -22.27 -28.32 -44.52
CA ASP A 382 -22.41 -29.50 -45.40
C ASP A 382 -22.81 -29.16 -46.85
N GLY A 383 -23.03 -27.88 -47.17
CA GLY A 383 -23.46 -27.40 -48.49
C GLY A 383 -24.97 -27.55 -48.77
N ILE A 384 -25.72 -28.11 -47.83
CA ILE A 384 -27.18 -28.26 -47.90
C ILE A 384 -27.81 -27.20 -46.99
N GLY A 385 -28.85 -26.51 -47.47
CA GLY A 385 -29.54 -25.48 -46.70
C GLY A 385 -28.76 -24.17 -46.59
N THR A 386 -29.23 -23.27 -45.72
CA THR A 386 -28.55 -22.01 -45.41
C THR A 386 -27.56 -22.21 -44.28
N LEU A 387 -26.45 -21.45 -44.28
CA LEU A 387 -25.40 -21.58 -43.28
C LEU A 387 -25.95 -21.41 -41.86
N GLU A 388 -26.86 -20.47 -41.66
CA GLU A 388 -27.47 -20.18 -40.36
C GLU A 388 -28.38 -21.31 -39.85
N ASP A 389 -28.98 -22.08 -40.77
CA ASP A 389 -29.91 -23.18 -40.46
C ASP A 389 -29.14 -24.45 -40.12
N SER A 390 -28.16 -24.80 -40.97
CA SER A 390 -27.24 -25.91 -40.73
C SER A 390 -26.41 -25.72 -39.46
N LEU A 391 -26.05 -24.49 -39.10
CA LEU A 391 -25.36 -24.19 -37.83
C LEU A 391 -26.19 -24.64 -36.62
N GLN A 392 -27.52 -24.51 -36.66
CA GLN A 392 -28.39 -24.89 -35.54
C GLN A 392 -28.38 -26.39 -35.25
N ASN A 393 -28.15 -27.22 -36.29
CA ASN A 393 -27.94 -28.67 -36.14
C ASN A 393 -26.68 -28.99 -35.34
N THR A 394 -25.65 -28.15 -35.43
CA THR A 394 -24.37 -28.35 -34.72
C THR A 394 -24.41 -27.82 -33.28
N LEU A 395 -25.19 -26.76 -33.03
CA LEU A 395 -25.28 -26.11 -31.72
C LEU A 395 -26.18 -26.87 -30.74
N THR A 396 -27.26 -27.46 -31.24
CA THR A 396 -28.29 -28.08 -30.40
C THR A 396 -28.77 -29.40 -30.99
N PHE A 397 -29.04 -30.39 -30.13
CA PHE A 397 -29.56 -31.69 -30.56
C PHE A 397 -30.93 -31.59 -31.26
N LEU A 398 -31.82 -30.72 -30.77
CA LEU A 398 -33.07 -30.38 -31.45
C LEU A 398 -32.87 -29.02 -32.14
N PRO A 399 -32.71 -28.99 -33.46
CA PRO A 399 -32.43 -27.75 -34.17
C PRO A 399 -33.59 -26.78 -34.02
N LYS A 400 -33.23 -25.54 -33.70
CA LYS A 400 -34.17 -24.43 -33.61
C LYS A 400 -34.07 -23.63 -34.90
N PRO A 401 -35.19 -23.07 -35.40
CA PRO A 401 -35.12 -22.19 -36.55
C PRO A 401 -34.21 -20.99 -36.24
N PRO A 402 -33.33 -20.58 -37.17
CA PRO A 402 -32.46 -19.44 -36.95
C PRO A 402 -33.29 -18.17 -36.73
N ARG A 403 -32.89 -17.38 -35.76
CA ARG A 403 -33.56 -16.12 -35.44
C ARG A 403 -33.13 -15.06 -36.45
N LYS A 404 -34.10 -14.42 -37.10
CA LYS A 404 -33.87 -13.26 -37.97
C LYS A 404 -33.82 -11.98 -37.13
N ASP A 405 -33.06 -10.99 -37.60
CA ASP A 405 -32.99 -9.67 -36.98
C ASP A 405 -34.25 -8.84 -37.26
N VAL A 406 -35.35 -9.17 -36.56
CA VAL A 406 -36.66 -8.53 -36.75
C VAL A 406 -36.58 -7.00 -36.56
N ILE A 407 -35.76 -6.54 -35.62
CA ILE A 407 -35.55 -5.10 -35.36
C ILE A 407 -34.94 -4.41 -36.59
N ARG A 408 -33.91 -5.01 -37.20
CA ARG A 408 -33.29 -4.48 -38.41
C ARG A 408 -34.28 -4.44 -39.56
N GLN A 409 -35.09 -5.50 -39.71
CA GLN A 409 -36.11 -5.57 -40.76
C GLN A 409 -37.18 -4.48 -40.60
N LEU A 410 -37.66 -4.23 -39.38
CA LEU A 410 -38.68 -3.21 -39.11
C LEU A 410 -38.14 -1.79 -39.30
N LEU A 411 -36.98 -1.47 -38.73
CA LEU A 411 -36.39 -0.12 -38.80
C LEU A 411 -35.95 0.27 -40.21
N ASN A 412 -35.53 -0.71 -41.00
CA ASN A 412 -35.05 -0.51 -42.37
C ASN A 412 -36.07 -0.98 -43.41
N ALA A 413 -37.32 -1.23 -43.01
CA ALA A 413 -38.41 -1.50 -43.92
C ALA A 413 -38.50 -0.37 -44.96
N ASN A 414 -38.61 -0.76 -46.23
CA ASN A 414 -38.69 0.15 -47.37
C ASN A 414 -37.47 1.06 -47.63
N LYS A 415 -36.34 0.87 -46.93
CA LYS A 415 -35.09 1.61 -47.21
C LYS A 415 -34.20 0.79 -48.14
N TYR A 416 -33.91 1.36 -49.32
CA TYR A 416 -33.10 0.70 -50.34
C TYR A 416 -32.02 1.64 -50.86
N LEU A 417 -30.81 1.13 -50.97
CA LEU A 417 -29.71 1.82 -51.67
C LEU A 417 -29.78 1.44 -53.14
N ARG A 418 -29.81 2.44 -54.03
CA ARG A 418 -29.97 2.25 -55.47
C ARG A 418 -28.75 2.75 -56.21
N TYR A 419 -28.22 1.91 -57.07
CA TYR A 419 -27.03 2.16 -57.89
C TYR A 419 -27.33 1.82 -59.34
N VAL A 420 -26.75 2.58 -60.27
CA VAL A 420 -26.77 2.26 -61.69
C VAL A 420 -25.46 1.58 -62.05
N MET A 421 -25.56 0.46 -62.73
CA MET A 421 -24.43 -0.37 -63.15
C MET A 421 -24.45 -0.56 -64.67
N LYS A 422 -23.29 -0.84 -65.25
CA LYS A 422 -23.14 -1.41 -66.59
C LYS A 422 -22.39 -2.73 -66.49
N PHE A 423 -22.43 -3.53 -67.55
CA PHE A 423 -21.51 -4.66 -67.65
C PHE A 423 -20.06 -4.18 -67.81
N ASP A 424 -19.14 -4.97 -67.25
CA ASP A 424 -17.75 -4.98 -67.68
C ASP A 424 -17.71 -5.71 -69.05
N VAL A 425 -17.52 -4.94 -70.12
CA VAL A 425 -17.91 -5.32 -71.48
C VAL A 425 -17.05 -6.47 -72.00
N VAL A 426 -17.68 -7.62 -72.28
CA VAL A 426 -17.11 -8.73 -73.06
C VAL A 426 -17.66 -8.74 -74.49
N HIS A 427 -18.92 -8.33 -74.67
CA HIS A 427 -19.58 -8.19 -75.98
C HIS A 427 -20.02 -6.74 -76.21
N PRO A 428 -19.75 -6.14 -77.38
CA PRO A 428 -20.04 -4.72 -77.64
C PRO A 428 -21.54 -4.39 -77.63
N GLU A 429 -22.41 -5.37 -77.88
CA GLU A 429 -23.87 -5.18 -77.85
C GLU A 429 -24.42 -4.91 -76.44
N ASP A 430 -23.73 -5.40 -75.40
CA ASP A 430 -24.13 -5.23 -74.00
C ASP A 430 -23.74 -3.86 -73.42
N GLU A 431 -22.95 -3.06 -74.13
CA GLU A 431 -22.46 -1.75 -73.66
C GLU A 431 -23.60 -0.74 -73.42
N ILE A 432 -24.68 -0.85 -74.21
CA ILE A 432 -25.84 0.04 -74.12
C ILE A 432 -26.70 -0.29 -72.89
N ARG A 433 -26.56 -1.49 -72.32
CA ARG A 433 -27.40 -2.00 -71.23
C ARG A 433 -26.99 -1.39 -69.90
N LYS A 434 -27.98 -0.80 -69.23
CA LYS A 434 -27.84 -0.26 -67.88
C LYS A 434 -28.69 -1.07 -66.92
N PHE A 435 -28.17 -1.32 -65.74
CA PHE A 435 -28.84 -2.08 -64.69
C PHE A 435 -29.00 -1.20 -63.46
N ILE A 436 -30.07 -1.40 -62.71
CA ILE A 436 -30.30 -0.75 -61.43
C ILE A 436 -30.16 -1.82 -60.35
N LEU A 437 -29.11 -1.71 -59.54
CA LEU A 437 -28.93 -2.50 -58.34
C LEU A 437 -29.68 -1.84 -57.18
N ARG A 438 -30.54 -2.61 -56.54
CA ARG A 438 -31.27 -2.21 -55.34
C ARG A 438 -30.82 -3.11 -54.18
N TYR A 439 -30.14 -2.53 -53.21
CA TYR A 439 -29.75 -3.21 -51.97
C TYR A 439 -30.75 -2.94 -50.86
N SER A 440 -31.27 -4.00 -50.24
CA SER A 440 -32.21 -3.92 -49.10
C SER A 440 -31.44 -3.77 -47.78
N LEU A 441 -31.64 -2.67 -47.06
CA LEU A 441 -31.04 -2.48 -45.74
C LEU A 441 -31.64 -3.38 -44.66
N ALA A 442 -32.87 -3.86 -44.87
CA ALA A 442 -33.59 -4.79 -43.99
C ALA A 442 -32.93 -6.18 -43.98
N ASP A 443 -32.78 -6.80 -45.15
CA ASP A 443 -32.38 -8.20 -45.28
C ASP A 443 -30.96 -8.40 -45.81
N GLY A 444 -30.32 -7.34 -46.33
CA GLY A 444 -29.03 -7.44 -47.01
C GLY A 444 -29.10 -7.99 -48.44
N CYS A 445 -30.29 -8.30 -48.94
CA CYS A 445 -30.47 -8.84 -50.29
C CYS A 445 -30.27 -7.77 -51.38
N CYS A 446 -29.72 -8.21 -52.50
CA CYS A 446 -29.55 -7.44 -53.72
C CYS A 446 -30.63 -7.83 -54.75
N TYR A 447 -31.11 -6.84 -55.49
CA TYR A 447 -32.06 -6.98 -56.59
C TYR A 447 -31.55 -6.22 -57.79
N ILE A 448 -31.50 -6.83 -58.97
CA ILE A 448 -31.00 -6.19 -60.18
C ILE A 448 -32.14 -6.10 -61.19
N TYR A 449 -32.38 -4.90 -61.68
CA TYR A 449 -33.42 -4.61 -62.66
C TYR A 449 -32.85 -3.90 -63.87
N GLU A 450 -33.20 -4.38 -65.05
CA GLU A 450 -32.83 -3.78 -66.33
C GLU A 450 -33.99 -2.92 -66.86
N PRO A 451 -33.89 -1.58 -66.86
CA PRO A 451 -34.86 -0.73 -67.52
C PRO A 451 -35.00 -1.05 -69.02
N PRO A 452 -36.22 -1.19 -69.56
CA PRO A 452 -36.42 -1.46 -70.98
C PRO A 452 -36.07 -0.24 -71.84
N ILE A 453 -35.22 -0.43 -72.84
CA ILE A 453 -34.80 0.61 -73.80
C ILE A 453 -35.57 0.43 -75.10
N ARG A 454 -36.29 1.46 -75.55
CA ARG A 454 -37.03 1.43 -76.82
C ARG A 454 -36.08 1.22 -78.00
N ASN A 455 -36.48 0.39 -78.96
CA ASN A 455 -35.73 0.10 -80.19
C ASN A 455 -34.35 -0.54 -79.99
N SER A 456 -34.05 -1.10 -78.81
CA SER A 456 -32.77 -1.78 -78.52
C SER A 456 -32.73 -3.24 -78.98
N GLY A 457 -33.89 -3.87 -79.25
CA GLY A 457 -33.99 -5.30 -79.54
C GLY A 457 -33.87 -6.22 -78.31
N ILE A 458 -33.59 -5.67 -77.12
CA ILE A 458 -33.40 -6.41 -75.87
C ILE A 458 -34.61 -6.18 -74.96
N TRP A 459 -35.19 -7.26 -74.43
CA TRP A 459 -36.25 -7.16 -73.43
C TRP A 459 -35.65 -6.88 -72.05
N GLY A 460 -35.85 -5.66 -71.56
CA GLY A 460 -35.56 -5.31 -70.17
C GLY A 460 -36.54 -5.98 -69.19
N GLY A 461 -36.16 -6.01 -67.91
CA GLY A 461 -36.97 -6.60 -66.86
C GLY A 461 -36.16 -6.95 -65.61
N LYS A 462 -36.69 -7.86 -64.79
CA LYS A 462 -35.99 -8.37 -63.61
C LYS A 462 -34.80 -9.23 -64.05
N TYR A 463 -33.60 -8.78 -63.72
CA TYR A 463 -32.35 -9.49 -64.03
C TYR A 463 -31.96 -10.45 -62.90
N LEU A 464 -32.00 -9.98 -61.65
CA LEU A 464 -31.76 -10.79 -60.45
C LEU A 464 -32.87 -10.54 -59.43
N GLN A 465 -33.49 -11.61 -58.94
CA GLN A 465 -34.44 -11.55 -57.82
C GLN A 465 -33.70 -11.34 -56.50
N ASN A 466 -34.39 -10.77 -55.49
CA ASN A 466 -33.86 -10.57 -54.14
C ASN A 466 -33.11 -11.80 -53.63
N SER A 467 -31.78 -11.69 -53.58
CA SER A 467 -30.88 -12.76 -53.14
C SER A 467 -29.64 -12.16 -52.50
N LEU A 468 -28.99 -12.90 -51.61
CA LEU A 468 -27.68 -12.54 -51.07
C LEU A 468 -26.62 -12.88 -52.12
N ILE A 469 -25.74 -11.94 -52.44
CA ILE A 469 -24.68 -12.13 -53.43
C ILE A 469 -23.38 -12.46 -52.70
N ILE A 470 -22.76 -13.57 -53.10
CA ILE A 470 -21.50 -14.07 -52.53
C ILE A 470 -20.32 -13.36 -53.19
N LYS A 471 -19.31 -12.97 -52.41
CA LYS A 471 -18.08 -12.35 -52.90
C LYS A 471 -17.23 -13.36 -53.69
N PRO A 472 -16.54 -12.93 -54.76
CA PRO A 472 -15.64 -13.81 -55.49
C PRO A 472 -14.48 -14.24 -54.58
N GLY A 473 -14.14 -15.53 -54.58
CA GLY A 473 -13.04 -16.08 -53.80
C GLY A 473 -13.33 -16.39 -52.33
N SER A 474 -14.58 -16.24 -51.86
CA SER A 474 -14.96 -16.71 -50.53
C SER A 474 -14.98 -18.24 -50.46
N ASP A 475 -14.71 -18.80 -49.28
CA ASP A 475 -14.83 -20.23 -49.01
C ASP A 475 -16.26 -20.72 -49.35
N PRO A 476 -16.42 -21.75 -50.22
CA PRO A 476 -17.73 -22.33 -50.52
C PRO A 476 -18.50 -22.78 -49.27
N LEU A 477 -17.80 -23.07 -48.17
CA LEU A 477 -18.36 -23.54 -46.90
C LEU A 477 -18.71 -22.43 -45.92
N ASN A 478 -18.12 -21.25 -46.09
CA ASN A 478 -18.39 -20.06 -45.28
C ASN A 478 -18.41 -18.82 -46.20
N PRO A 479 -19.47 -18.65 -47.00
CA PRO A 479 -19.53 -17.59 -48.00
C PRO A 479 -19.60 -16.21 -47.33
N SER A 480 -18.76 -15.29 -47.83
CA SER A 480 -18.84 -13.88 -47.47
C SER A 480 -19.78 -13.17 -48.44
N TYR A 481 -20.72 -12.37 -47.93
CA TYR A 481 -21.69 -11.67 -48.76
C TYR A 481 -21.28 -10.22 -49.01
N TYR A 482 -21.71 -9.68 -50.16
CA TYR A 482 -21.56 -8.26 -50.46
C TYR A 482 -22.33 -7.38 -49.46
N THR A 483 -21.68 -6.32 -49.01
CA THR A 483 -22.20 -5.34 -48.05
C THR A 483 -22.24 -3.95 -48.69
N PRO A 484 -22.94 -2.96 -48.08
CA PRO A 484 -22.98 -1.60 -48.59
C PRO A 484 -21.60 -0.93 -48.73
N ALA A 485 -20.62 -1.36 -47.93
CA ALA A 485 -19.25 -0.85 -47.97
C ALA A 485 -18.51 -1.24 -49.26
N ASP A 486 -18.93 -2.33 -49.91
CA ASP A 486 -18.34 -2.80 -51.16
C ASP A 486 -18.88 -2.05 -52.39
N PHE A 487 -19.90 -1.20 -52.22
CA PHE A 487 -20.56 -0.46 -53.30
C PHE A 487 -20.11 1.01 -53.34
N TYR A 488 -19.12 1.31 -54.17
CA TYR A 488 -18.65 2.66 -54.48
C TYR A 488 -18.60 2.89 -55.99
N ILE A 489 -18.42 4.14 -56.43
CA ILE A 489 -18.41 4.47 -57.86
C ILE A 489 -17.14 3.90 -58.51
N GLY A 490 -17.34 3.12 -59.57
CA GLY A 490 -16.27 2.38 -60.25
C GLY A 490 -16.01 0.98 -59.68
N ALA A 491 -16.68 0.57 -58.60
CA ALA A 491 -16.52 -0.76 -58.03
C ALA A 491 -17.00 -1.86 -58.99
N VAL A 492 -16.26 -2.98 -59.03
CA VAL A 492 -16.61 -4.17 -59.81
C VAL A 492 -17.29 -5.19 -58.92
N ILE A 493 -18.56 -5.47 -59.19
CA ILE A 493 -19.36 -6.47 -58.48
C ILE A 493 -19.47 -7.72 -59.35
N VAL A 494 -19.12 -8.86 -58.79
CA VAL A 494 -19.26 -10.16 -59.44
C VAL A 494 -20.55 -10.82 -58.97
N VAL A 495 -21.48 -11.04 -59.89
CA VAL A 495 -22.79 -11.65 -59.62
C VAL A 495 -22.94 -12.87 -60.51
N HIS A 496 -22.91 -14.07 -59.93
CA HIS A 496 -22.99 -15.34 -60.68
C HIS A 496 -22.03 -15.36 -61.89
N GLU A 497 -20.74 -15.08 -61.63
CA GLU A 497 -19.65 -15.00 -62.63
C GLU A 497 -19.72 -13.84 -63.63
N GLN A 498 -20.77 -13.01 -63.57
CA GLN A 498 -20.88 -11.81 -64.40
C GLN A 498 -20.37 -10.58 -63.66
N ARG A 499 -19.62 -9.72 -64.34
CA ARG A 499 -18.97 -8.54 -63.76
C ARG A 499 -19.75 -7.28 -64.11
N PHE A 500 -20.16 -6.54 -63.09
CA PHE A 500 -20.86 -5.26 -63.20
C PHE A 500 -19.99 -4.14 -62.63
N ILE A 501 -19.97 -2.99 -63.29
CA ILE A 501 -19.30 -1.79 -62.82
C ILE A 501 -20.36 -0.79 -62.37
N ILE A 502 -20.26 -0.29 -61.15
CA ILE A 502 -21.12 0.79 -60.67
C ILE A 502 -20.70 2.10 -61.34
N ILE A 503 -21.63 2.76 -62.02
CA ILE A 503 -21.43 4.04 -62.69
C ILE A 503 -22.03 5.19 -61.89
N ASP A 504 -23.23 4.99 -61.35
CA ASP A 504 -24.05 6.05 -60.76
C ASP A 504 -24.69 5.57 -59.45
N ALA A 505 -25.10 6.50 -58.60
CA ALA A 505 -25.81 6.21 -57.35
C ALA A 505 -26.87 7.27 -57.05
N ASP A 506 -27.93 6.90 -56.33
CA ASP A 506 -28.95 7.86 -55.87
C ASP A 506 -28.36 8.78 -54.79
N LEU A 507 -28.80 10.04 -54.75
CA LEU A 507 -28.44 11.00 -53.68
C LEU A 507 -28.77 10.46 -52.27
N TYR A 508 -29.83 9.65 -52.14
CA TYR A 508 -30.20 9.00 -50.89
C TYR A 508 -29.08 8.09 -50.35
N VAL A 509 -28.31 7.44 -51.24
CA VAL A 509 -27.20 6.57 -50.84
C VAL A 509 -26.12 7.39 -50.14
N TYR A 510 -25.71 8.50 -50.74
CA TYR A 510 -24.70 9.38 -50.17
C TYR A 510 -25.15 9.94 -48.80
N ARG A 511 -26.41 10.41 -48.68
CA ARG A 511 -26.97 10.86 -47.40
C ARG A 511 -27.01 9.75 -46.35
N TYR A 512 -27.31 8.53 -46.77
CA TYR A 512 -27.28 7.37 -45.87
C TYR A 512 -25.85 7.06 -45.38
N MET A 513 -24.86 7.12 -46.26
CA MET A 513 -23.44 6.95 -45.93
C MET A 513 -22.96 8.04 -44.98
N GLN A 514 -23.31 9.31 -45.22
CA GLN A 514 -22.96 10.43 -44.35
C GLN A 514 -23.59 10.31 -42.96
N ALA A 515 -24.86 9.91 -42.88
CA ALA A 515 -25.55 9.70 -41.60
C ALA A 515 -25.04 8.47 -40.83
N ASN A 516 -24.39 7.53 -41.51
CA ASN A 516 -23.85 6.29 -40.93
C ASN A 516 -22.36 6.14 -41.23
N SER A 517 -21.57 7.20 -41.04
CA SER A 517 -20.15 7.21 -41.43
C SER A 517 -19.32 6.11 -40.77
N GLU A 518 -19.69 5.66 -39.57
CA GLU A 518 -19.02 4.55 -38.87
C GLU A 518 -19.10 3.19 -39.61
N LYS A 519 -20.08 3.01 -40.50
CA LYS A 519 -20.29 1.74 -41.22
C LYS A 519 -19.52 1.65 -42.53
N PHE A 520 -18.93 2.75 -42.99
CA PHE A 520 -18.29 2.86 -44.29
C PHE A 520 -16.85 3.37 -44.14
N PRO A 521 -15.89 2.84 -44.92
CA PRO A 521 -14.55 3.44 -45.00
C PRO A 521 -14.61 4.90 -45.48
N CYS A 522 -13.75 5.78 -44.96
CA CYS A 522 -13.71 7.20 -45.36
C CYS A 522 -13.51 7.34 -46.89
N GLU A 523 -12.68 6.48 -47.50
CA GLU A 523 -12.44 6.41 -48.95
C GLU A 523 -13.72 6.23 -49.78
N VAL A 524 -14.65 5.38 -49.32
CA VAL A 524 -15.92 5.10 -50.01
C VAL A 524 -16.84 6.31 -49.97
N ILE A 525 -16.89 6.99 -48.81
CA ILE A 525 -17.69 8.19 -48.62
C ILE A 525 -17.16 9.34 -49.48
N GLU A 526 -15.84 9.51 -49.54
CA GLU A 526 -15.17 10.53 -50.34
C GLU A 526 -15.32 10.28 -51.84
N ASN A 527 -15.17 9.03 -52.29
CA ASN A 527 -15.43 8.63 -53.67
C ASN A 527 -16.86 9.01 -54.09
N MET A 528 -17.84 8.71 -53.23
CA MET A 528 -19.24 9.05 -53.47
C MET A 528 -19.47 10.57 -53.43
N ARG A 529 -18.85 11.28 -52.49
CA ARG A 529 -18.92 12.76 -52.38
C ARG A 529 -18.40 13.43 -53.64
N ASN A 530 -17.21 13.05 -54.09
CA ASN A 530 -16.57 13.60 -55.27
C ASN A 530 -17.42 13.38 -56.52
N TYR A 531 -17.99 12.19 -56.67
CA TYR A 531 -18.90 11.89 -57.76
C TYR A 531 -20.17 12.75 -57.73
N MET A 532 -20.81 12.87 -56.57
CA MET A 532 -22.05 13.65 -56.42
C MET A 532 -21.81 15.16 -56.59
N TYR A 533 -20.63 15.65 -56.16
CA TYR A 533 -20.19 17.03 -56.37
C TYR A 533 -19.97 17.31 -57.86
N ASN A 534 -19.27 16.42 -58.57
CA ASN A 534 -19.04 16.54 -60.02
C ASN A 534 -20.34 16.53 -60.85
N LYS A 535 -21.38 15.85 -60.36
CA LYS A 535 -22.71 15.84 -60.97
C LYS A 535 -23.56 17.08 -60.64
N GLY A 536 -23.11 17.92 -59.70
CA GLY A 536 -23.84 19.11 -59.25
C GLY A 536 -25.03 18.81 -58.34
N TYR A 537 -25.08 17.64 -57.68
CA TYR A 537 -26.18 17.27 -56.79
C TYR A 537 -26.05 17.82 -55.36
N LEU A 538 -24.91 18.45 -55.02
CA LEU A 538 -24.62 19.05 -53.70
C LEU A 538 -24.62 20.58 -53.70
N THR A 539 -25.14 21.25 -54.74
CA THR A 539 -25.15 22.73 -54.81
C THR A 539 -25.78 23.36 -53.58
N ASP A 540 -26.91 22.83 -53.12
CA ASP A 540 -27.64 23.33 -51.96
C ASP A 540 -26.86 23.13 -50.65
N ASP A 541 -26.12 22.02 -50.53
CA ASP A 541 -25.31 21.72 -49.35
C ASP A 541 -24.09 22.67 -49.28
N VAL A 542 -23.46 22.95 -50.43
CA VAL A 542 -22.35 23.90 -50.56
C VAL A 542 -22.80 25.32 -50.24
N GLU A 543 -23.97 25.74 -50.72
CA GLU A 543 -24.55 27.05 -50.41
C GLU A 543 -24.84 27.20 -48.91
N ASN A 544 -25.45 26.18 -48.28
CA ASN A 544 -25.72 26.16 -46.85
C ASN A 544 -24.45 26.17 -45.98
N GLU A 545 -23.39 25.47 -46.39
CA GLU A 545 -22.09 25.49 -45.69
C GLU A 545 -21.39 26.85 -45.83
N LEU A 546 -21.42 27.46 -47.02
CA LEU A 546 -20.90 28.82 -47.24
C LEU A 546 -21.64 29.87 -46.40
N GLU A 547 -22.94 29.72 -46.20
CA GLU A 547 -23.70 30.59 -45.29
C GLU A 547 -23.31 30.40 -43.83
N LYS A 548 -23.16 29.14 -43.37
CA LYS A 548 -22.70 28.84 -42.01
C LYS A 548 -21.28 29.34 -41.76
N GLU A 549 -20.37 29.19 -42.72
CA GLU A 549 -19.00 29.72 -42.61
C GLU A 549 -19.00 31.25 -42.55
N LYS A 550 -19.83 31.93 -43.34
CA LYS A 550 -20.01 33.39 -43.22
C LYS A 550 -20.53 33.78 -41.84
N GLU A 551 -21.44 33.01 -41.25
CA GLU A 551 -21.97 33.27 -39.90
C GLU A 551 -20.94 33.00 -38.80
N THR A 552 -20.17 31.90 -38.89
CA THR A 552 -19.12 31.58 -37.92
C THR A 552 -17.95 32.56 -38.00
N GLN A 553 -17.57 33.02 -39.19
CA GLN A 553 -16.59 34.10 -39.36
C GLN A 553 -17.09 35.41 -38.76
N LYS A 554 -18.35 35.79 -39.00
CA LYS A 554 -18.99 36.96 -38.36
C LYS A 554 -19.00 36.85 -36.84
N LYS A 555 -19.25 35.65 -36.31
CA LYS A 555 -19.25 35.37 -34.86
C LYS A 555 -17.84 35.42 -34.26
N ALA A 556 -16.86 34.77 -34.90
CA ALA A 556 -15.47 34.77 -34.46
C ALA A 556 -14.86 36.18 -34.46
N GLN A 557 -15.22 37.01 -35.46
CA GLN A 557 -14.82 38.42 -35.49
C GLN A 557 -15.48 39.23 -34.36
N ARG A 558 -16.78 39.03 -34.09
CA ARG A 558 -17.44 39.63 -32.92
C ARG A 558 -16.78 39.24 -31.59
N ASP A 559 -16.44 37.96 -31.44
CA ASP A 559 -15.83 37.41 -30.22
C ASP A 559 -14.35 37.84 -30.05
N ALA A 560 -13.64 38.12 -31.15
CA ALA A 560 -12.29 38.69 -31.12
C ALA A 560 -12.32 40.17 -30.68
N ILE A 561 -13.28 40.94 -31.20
CA ILE A 561 -13.48 42.35 -30.84
C ILE A 561 -13.90 42.50 -29.37
N GLY A 562 -14.77 41.62 -28.87
CA GLY A 562 -15.13 41.59 -27.45
C GLY A 562 -13.93 41.37 -26.53
N ARG A 563 -13.00 40.48 -26.92
CA ARG A 563 -11.79 40.17 -26.15
C ARG A 563 -10.76 41.32 -26.15
N GLU A 564 -10.59 42.04 -27.25
CA GLU A 564 -9.69 43.20 -27.28
C GLU A 564 -10.20 44.37 -26.43
N LEU A 565 -11.53 44.59 -26.39
CA LEU A 565 -12.14 45.65 -25.57
C LEU A 565 -11.99 45.41 -24.05
N GLU A 566 -11.97 44.16 -23.59
CA GLU A 566 -11.75 43.82 -22.18
C GLU A 566 -10.30 44.09 -21.73
N ILE A 567 -9.33 43.96 -22.64
CA ILE A 567 -7.90 44.15 -22.34
C ILE A 567 -7.55 45.64 -22.18
N THR A 568 -8.27 46.54 -22.86
CA THR A 568 -7.99 48.00 -22.84
C THR A 568 -8.72 48.79 -21.74
N LYS A 569 -9.17 48.17 -20.65
CA LYS A 569 -9.60 48.94 -19.46
C LYS A 569 -8.37 49.44 -18.70
N THR A 570 -8.08 50.74 -18.79
CA THR A 570 -6.97 51.38 -18.05
C THR A 570 -7.20 51.29 -16.54
N GLU A 571 -6.13 51.26 -15.73
CA GLU A 571 -6.22 51.10 -14.27
C GLU A 571 -7.09 52.16 -13.59
N MET A 572 -7.13 53.37 -14.17
CA MET A 572 -8.00 54.46 -13.73
C MET A 572 -9.49 54.13 -13.89
N GLN A 573 -9.90 53.41 -14.94
CA GLN A 573 -11.31 53.01 -15.14
C GLN A 573 -11.74 51.90 -14.19
N ARG A 574 -10.84 50.95 -13.85
CA ARG A 574 -11.13 49.93 -12.82
C ARG A 574 -11.28 50.56 -11.42
N CYS A 575 -10.46 51.57 -11.13
CA CYS A 575 -10.55 52.33 -9.88
C CYS A 575 -11.89 53.09 -9.78
N MET A 576 -12.33 53.73 -10.87
CA MET A 576 -13.60 54.46 -10.94
C MET A 576 -14.83 53.53 -10.86
N GLU A 577 -14.79 52.34 -11.46
CA GLU A 577 -15.83 51.30 -11.30
C GLU A 577 -15.93 50.80 -9.84
N SER A 578 -14.78 50.68 -9.14
CA SER A 578 -14.73 50.25 -7.74
C SER A 578 -15.27 51.29 -6.75
N LEU A 579 -15.18 52.58 -7.09
CA LEU A 579 -15.60 53.71 -6.25
C LEU A 579 -17.05 54.17 -6.52
N LYS A 580 -17.75 53.61 -7.52
CA LYS A 580 -19.10 54.02 -7.96
C LYS A 580 -19.26 55.55 -8.06
N ALA A 581 -18.24 56.24 -8.54
CA ALA A 581 -18.25 57.69 -8.70
C ALA A 581 -17.80 58.04 -10.12
N GLY A 582 -18.78 58.38 -10.97
CA GLY A 582 -18.52 58.82 -12.34
C GLY A 582 -19.78 58.73 -13.20
N GLY A 583 -20.57 59.80 -13.25
CA GLY A 583 -21.49 59.99 -14.36
C GLY A 583 -20.67 60.33 -15.60
N GLU A 584 -20.65 59.46 -16.59
CA GLU A 584 -20.10 59.77 -17.90
C GLU A 584 -21.13 60.58 -18.70
N ASP A 585 -20.70 61.73 -19.25
CA ASP A 585 -21.46 62.48 -20.25
C ASP A 585 -21.71 61.58 -21.47
N THR A 586 -22.96 61.12 -21.62
CA THR A 586 -23.41 60.12 -22.60
C THR A 586 -23.17 60.53 -24.05
N GLU A 587 -23.05 61.83 -24.34
CA GLU A 587 -22.81 62.35 -25.69
C GLU A 587 -21.36 62.20 -26.17
N TYR A 588 -20.36 62.38 -25.29
CA TYR A 588 -18.95 62.25 -25.69
C TYR A 588 -18.59 60.78 -25.96
N SER A 589 -19.09 59.87 -25.11
CA SER A 589 -18.90 58.42 -25.23
C SER A 589 -19.57 57.86 -26.50
N THR A 590 -20.78 58.32 -26.83
CA THR A 590 -21.49 57.88 -28.06
C THR A 590 -20.87 58.43 -29.34
N ARG A 591 -20.35 59.66 -29.34
CA ARG A 591 -19.64 60.23 -30.51
C ARG A 591 -18.33 59.49 -30.80
N LYS A 592 -17.56 59.19 -29.75
CA LYS A 592 -16.30 58.44 -29.85
C LYS A 592 -16.56 56.98 -30.27
N LYS A 593 -17.65 56.37 -29.80
CA LYS A 593 -18.11 55.05 -30.29
C LYS A 593 -18.47 55.07 -31.78
N ARG A 594 -19.11 56.14 -32.28
CA ARG A 594 -19.42 56.28 -33.72
C ARG A 594 -18.17 56.47 -34.57
N GLU A 595 -17.21 57.28 -34.11
CA GLU A 595 -15.92 57.45 -34.82
C GLU A 595 -15.13 56.14 -34.90
N ILE A 596 -15.10 55.36 -33.81
CA ILE A 596 -14.46 54.04 -33.79
C ILE A 596 -15.21 53.04 -34.70
N LEU A 597 -16.54 53.08 -34.72
CA LEU A 597 -17.36 52.26 -35.63
C LEU A 597 -17.13 52.63 -37.11
N GLN A 598 -16.95 53.91 -37.43
CA GLN A 598 -16.65 54.36 -38.80
C GLN A 598 -15.24 53.94 -39.24
N GLN A 599 -14.24 54.07 -38.36
CA GLN A 599 -12.89 53.56 -38.62
C GLN A 599 -12.88 52.03 -38.79
N TYR A 600 -13.72 51.31 -38.03
CA TYR A 600 -13.95 49.88 -38.17
C TYR A 600 -14.62 49.52 -39.51
N GLU A 601 -15.62 50.28 -39.97
CA GLU A 601 -16.27 50.08 -41.28
C GLU A 601 -15.32 50.33 -42.46
N ASP A 602 -14.41 51.30 -42.33
CA ASP A 602 -13.43 51.63 -43.38
C ASP A 602 -12.32 50.58 -43.50
N THR A 603 -12.01 49.82 -42.44
CA THR A 603 -11.02 48.72 -42.48
C THR A 603 -11.54 47.42 -43.08
N LEU A 604 -12.87 47.30 -43.32
CA LEU A 604 -13.50 46.13 -43.94
C LEU A 604 -13.33 46.04 -45.47
N LYS A 605 -12.59 46.97 -46.11
CA LYS A 605 -12.36 46.95 -47.57
C LYS A 605 -11.21 46.01 -47.98
N HIS A 606 -11.63 44.77 -48.29
CA HIS A 606 -11.04 43.72 -49.14
C HIS A 606 -9.84 42.87 -48.66
N LYS A 607 -10.09 41.55 -48.63
CA LYS A 607 -9.55 40.56 -49.60
C LYS A 607 -10.46 39.32 -49.60
N TYR A 608 -10.99 38.96 -50.76
CA TYR A 608 -11.75 37.71 -50.96
C TYR A 608 -10.75 36.55 -50.99
N VAL A 609 -10.76 35.69 -49.98
CA VAL A 609 -10.04 34.40 -50.03
C VAL A 609 -11.08 33.35 -50.37
N VAL A 610 -10.87 32.65 -51.48
CA VAL A 610 -11.72 31.55 -51.93
C VAL A 610 -11.59 30.39 -50.91
N PRO A 611 -12.69 29.87 -50.34
CA PRO A 611 -12.62 28.74 -49.41
C PRO A 611 -12.20 27.44 -50.12
N GLU A 612 -11.50 26.55 -49.41
CA GLU A 612 -11.02 25.22 -49.86
C GLU A 612 -12.16 24.21 -50.03
N HIS A 613 -13.19 24.52 -50.81
CA HIS A 613 -14.20 23.54 -51.21
C HIS A 613 -13.94 23.14 -52.66
N GLY A 614 -12.99 22.22 -52.82
CA GLY A 614 -12.62 21.61 -54.09
C GLY A 614 -12.53 20.09 -53.97
N ILE A 615 -12.34 19.41 -55.12
CA ILE A 615 -12.10 17.97 -55.20
C ILE A 615 -10.94 17.61 -54.27
N LEU A 616 -11.22 16.88 -53.19
CA LEU A 616 -10.16 16.37 -52.32
C LEU A 616 -9.40 15.30 -53.10
N PRO A 617 -8.05 15.40 -53.23
CA PRO A 617 -7.27 14.39 -53.91
C PRO A 617 -7.45 13.06 -53.17
N VAL A 618 -7.90 12.03 -53.89
CA VAL A 618 -7.94 10.67 -53.35
C VAL A 618 -6.50 10.24 -53.12
N ASN A 619 -6.12 10.08 -51.86
CA ASN A 619 -4.75 9.71 -51.51
C ASN A 619 -4.57 8.22 -51.81
N LEU A 620 -4.00 7.89 -52.97
CA LEU A 620 -3.70 6.50 -53.38
C LEU A 620 -2.33 6.01 -52.86
N GLU A 621 -1.65 6.81 -52.03
CA GLU A 621 -0.33 6.46 -51.49
C GLU A 621 -0.46 5.72 -50.15
N CYS A 622 0.01 4.47 -50.14
CA CYS A 622 0.11 3.67 -48.92
C CYS A 622 1.15 4.32 -47.97
N ALA A 623 0.82 4.43 -46.68
CA ALA A 623 1.61 5.17 -45.69
C ALA A 623 3.03 4.63 -45.43
N TYR A 624 3.42 3.50 -46.03
CA TYR A 624 4.71 2.85 -45.85
C TYR A 624 5.38 2.52 -47.20
N PRO A 625 6.31 3.35 -47.72
CA PRO A 625 7.03 3.02 -48.95
C PRO A 625 8.08 1.91 -48.69
N VAL A 626 7.96 0.79 -49.41
CA VAL A 626 8.93 -0.33 -49.35
C VAL A 626 10.09 -0.08 -50.32
N LYS A 627 11.34 -0.05 -49.83
CA LYS A 627 12.55 -0.08 -50.69
C LYS A 627 13.10 -1.50 -50.76
N ILE A 628 13.07 -2.10 -51.94
CA ILE A 628 13.59 -3.45 -52.20
C ILE A 628 15.13 -3.36 -52.36
N GLY A 629 15.87 -4.08 -51.51
CA GLY A 629 17.33 -4.22 -51.64
C GLY A 629 17.72 -5.09 -52.86
N LYS A 630 18.96 -4.95 -53.35
CA LYS A 630 19.46 -5.74 -54.49
C LYS A 630 19.39 -7.25 -54.20
N LEU A 631 18.78 -8.01 -55.10
CA LEU A 631 18.80 -9.48 -55.09
C LEU A 631 20.24 -9.99 -55.20
N PRO A 632 20.68 -10.92 -54.33
CA PRO A 632 21.92 -11.65 -54.52
C PRO A 632 21.74 -12.77 -55.58
N ASP A 633 22.77 -12.99 -56.40
CA ASP A 633 22.80 -14.04 -57.42
C ASP A 633 22.81 -15.44 -56.76
N LEU A 634 21.81 -16.26 -57.05
CA LEU A 634 21.65 -17.63 -56.52
C LEU A 634 22.01 -18.67 -57.58
N GLU A 635 23.28 -19.09 -57.62
CA GLU A 635 23.69 -20.36 -58.25
C GLU A 635 23.96 -21.39 -57.14
N CYS A 636 23.21 -22.50 -57.13
CA CYS A 636 23.54 -23.65 -56.29
C CYS A 636 24.66 -24.44 -56.99
N ARG A 637 25.86 -24.51 -56.39
CA ARG A 637 26.99 -25.28 -56.94
C ARG A 637 26.83 -26.78 -56.65
N GLU A 638 27.20 -27.62 -57.62
CA GLU A 638 27.10 -29.09 -57.58
C GLU A 638 27.91 -29.75 -56.45
N GLU A 639 28.77 -29.01 -55.76
CA GLU A 639 29.71 -29.51 -54.74
C GLU A 639 29.07 -29.78 -53.35
N ASP A 640 27.83 -29.33 -53.10
CA ASP A 640 27.12 -29.57 -51.83
C ASP A 640 26.28 -30.88 -51.82
N ILE A 641 26.33 -31.69 -52.89
CA ILE A 641 25.61 -32.97 -53.01
C ILE A 641 26.53 -34.12 -52.56
N ALA A 642 26.64 -34.32 -51.25
CA ALA A 642 27.34 -35.47 -50.70
C ALA A 642 26.46 -36.73 -50.69
N ASP A 643 26.87 -37.73 -51.48
CA ASP A 643 26.67 -39.17 -51.33
C ASP A 643 25.29 -39.67 -50.85
N ALA A 644 24.31 -39.71 -51.77
CA ALA A 644 23.21 -40.67 -51.71
C ALA A 644 22.66 -40.95 -53.11
N SER A 645 22.66 -42.22 -53.50
CA SER A 645 22.24 -42.72 -54.81
C SER A 645 20.71 -42.66 -55.01
N PHE A 646 20.13 -41.48 -55.26
CA PHE A 646 18.72 -41.36 -55.69
C PHE A 646 18.45 -40.13 -56.56
N THR A 647 17.64 -40.30 -57.62
CA THR A 647 17.26 -39.27 -58.59
C THR A 647 16.20 -38.30 -58.02
N PRO A 648 16.42 -36.96 -58.02
CA PRO A 648 15.44 -35.98 -57.57
C PRO A 648 14.26 -35.84 -58.56
N LYS A 649 13.03 -35.61 -58.06
CA LYS A 649 11.83 -35.43 -58.90
C LYS A 649 11.55 -33.97 -59.33
N HIS A 650 12.10 -32.96 -58.66
CA HIS A 650 12.00 -31.55 -59.07
C HIS A 650 13.05 -30.73 -58.30
N VAL A 651 13.81 -29.90 -59.01
CA VAL A 651 14.71 -28.87 -58.45
C VAL A 651 14.08 -27.53 -58.82
N ASP A 652 13.73 -26.72 -57.82
CA ASP A 652 13.09 -25.43 -58.06
C ASP A 652 14.00 -24.57 -58.97
N THR A 653 13.45 -24.00 -60.03
CA THR A 653 14.21 -23.11 -60.91
C THR A 653 14.53 -21.79 -60.20
N PRO A 654 15.57 -21.06 -60.62
CA PRO A 654 15.90 -19.74 -60.03
C PRO A 654 14.72 -18.76 -60.06
N GLU A 655 13.86 -18.87 -61.07
CA GLU A 655 12.64 -18.08 -61.24
C GLU A 655 11.55 -18.46 -60.21
N GLU A 656 11.38 -19.75 -59.92
CA GLU A 656 10.43 -20.23 -58.89
C GLU A 656 10.85 -19.77 -57.49
N ILE A 657 12.16 -19.71 -57.22
CA ILE A 657 12.70 -19.19 -55.96
C ILE A 657 12.43 -17.69 -55.83
N GLN A 658 12.66 -16.91 -56.90
CA GLN A 658 12.31 -15.48 -56.92
C GLN A 658 10.81 -15.26 -56.72
N GLN A 659 9.95 -16.02 -57.40
CA GLN A 659 8.50 -15.88 -57.26
C GLN A 659 8.03 -16.21 -55.84
N LYS A 660 8.57 -17.26 -55.22
CA LYS A 660 8.27 -17.59 -53.81
C LYS A 660 8.71 -16.48 -52.86
N TYR A 661 9.88 -15.88 -53.08
CA TYR A 661 10.36 -14.74 -52.30
C TYR A 661 9.42 -13.53 -52.42
N TYR A 662 9.06 -13.13 -53.65
CA TYR A 662 8.14 -12.00 -53.85
C TYR A 662 6.73 -12.27 -53.31
N ALA A 663 6.24 -13.51 -53.40
CA ALA A 663 4.96 -13.91 -52.81
C ALA A 663 4.98 -13.84 -51.27
N GLU A 664 6.10 -14.19 -50.63
CA GLU A 664 6.25 -14.08 -49.18
C GLU A 664 6.34 -12.62 -48.70
N VAL A 665 7.03 -11.76 -49.47
CA VAL A 665 7.06 -10.31 -49.21
C VAL A 665 5.66 -9.70 -49.32
N LEU A 666 4.88 -10.08 -50.35
CA LEU A 666 3.49 -9.67 -50.53
C LEU A 666 2.57 -10.12 -49.38
N ARG A 667 2.74 -11.36 -48.89
CA ARG A 667 1.99 -11.85 -47.71
C ARG A 667 2.32 -11.06 -46.45
N LYS A 668 3.60 -10.84 -46.15
CA LYS A 668 4.01 -10.06 -44.98
C LYS A 668 3.52 -8.62 -45.04
N HIS A 669 3.47 -8.03 -46.23
CA HIS A 669 2.86 -6.71 -46.44
C HIS A 669 1.36 -6.71 -46.18
N HIS A 670 0.63 -7.73 -46.66
CA HIS A 670 -0.81 -7.88 -46.44
C HIS A 670 -1.14 -8.05 -44.95
N ASP A 671 -0.39 -8.89 -44.23
CA ASP A 671 -0.57 -9.12 -42.80
C ASP A 671 -0.37 -7.82 -41.98
N VAL A 672 0.55 -6.93 -42.40
CA VAL A 672 0.78 -5.65 -41.71
C VAL A 672 -0.33 -4.64 -42.04
N CYS A 673 -0.83 -4.60 -43.28
CA CYS A 673 -1.97 -3.75 -43.67
C CYS A 673 -3.28 -4.17 -42.98
N GLU A 674 -3.54 -5.46 -42.79
CA GLU A 674 -4.76 -5.94 -42.11
C GLU A 674 -4.77 -5.67 -40.60
N HIS A 675 -3.60 -5.57 -39.96
CA HIS A 675 -3.49 -5.32 -38.52
C HIS A 675 -3.19 -3.84 -38.17
N GLY A 676 -3.09 -2.96 -39.18
CA GLY A 676 -3.05 -1.52 -38.98
C GLY A 676 -4.41 -1.01 -38.47
N LYS A 677 -4.43 -0.34 -37.30
CA LYS A 677 -5.65 0.29 -36.79
C LYS A 677 -6.25 1.21 -37.86
N PRO A 678 -7.58 1.21 -38.09
CA PRO A 678 -8.20 2.16 -39.01
C PRO A 678 -7.86 3.58 -38.57
N ILE A 679 -7.45 4.42 -39.53
CA ILE A 679 -7.21 5.85 -39.30
C ILE A 679 -8.57 6.45 -38.91
N VAL A 680 -8.67 6.90 -37.66
CA VAL A 680 -9.86 7.59 -37.16
C VAL A 680 -9.90 8.96 -37.83
N CYS A 681 -10.92 9.19 -38.65
CA CYS A 681 -11.21 10.49 -39.24
C CYS A 681 -11.71 11.43 -38.13
N ASP A 682 -10.79 12.14 -37.45
CA ASP A 682 -11.18 13.25 -36.56
C ASP A 682 -11.78 14.39 -37.39
N LYS A 683 -12.92 14.92 -36.95
CA LYS A 683 -13.47 16.16 -37.51
C LYS A 683 -12.47 17.30 -37.27
N PRO A 684 -12.35 18.29 -38.17
CA PRO A 684 -11.57 19.49 -37.89
C PRO A 684 -12.31 20.31 -36.84
N ASP A 685 -12.05 20.05 -35.57
CA ASP A 685 -12.59 20.85 -34.48
C ASP A 685 -11.75 22.12 -34.26
N LEU A 686 -12.51 23.20 -34.12
CA LEU A 686 -12.08 24.58 -33.97
C LEU A 686 -11.21 24.79 -32.72
N LEU A 687 -9.99 25.27 -32.97
CA LEU A 687 -9.15 26.13 -32.12
C LEU A 687 -9.45 26.14 -30.61
N THR A 688 -8.79 25.24 -29.86
CA THR A 688 -8.45 25.48 -28.45
C THR A 688 -6.98 25.13 -28.19
N ARG A 689 -6.30 26.08 -27.54
CA ARG A 689 -4.87 26.09 -27.25
C ARG A 689 -4.53 25.08 -26.15
N VAL A 690 -3.58 24.19 -26.42
CA VAL A 690 -2.87 23.36 -25.43
C VAL A 690 -1.36 23.68 -25.54
N PRO A 691 -0.58 23.66 -24.43
CA PRO A 691 0.80 24.17 -24.36
C PRO A 691 1.81 23.30 -25.14
N PRO A 692 3.08 23.76 -25.31
CA PRO A 692 4.02 23.11 -26.22
C PRO A 692 4.58 21.85 -25.58
N GLU A 693 4.05 20.69 -25.95
CA GLU A 693 4.74 19.42 -25.80
C GLU A 693 5.66 19.18 -27.02
N GLU A 694 6.80 18.58 -26.73
CA GLU A 694 7.99 18.48 -27.55
C GLU A 694 7.70 17.83 -28.92
N LYS A 695 8.08 18.54 -29.99
CA LYS A 695 8.11 17.97 -31.35
C LYS A 695 9.23 16.93 -31.43
N VAL A 696 8.90 15.68 -31.13
CA VAL A 696 9.68 14.53 -31.61
C VAL A 696 9.34 14.37 -33.11
N THR A 697 10.21 14.93 -33.95
CA THR A 697 10.21 14.69 -35.39
C THR A 697 10.89 13.34 -35.65
N THR A 698 10.19 12.25 -35.36
CA THR A 698 10.57 10.94 -35.90
C THR A 698 9.90 10.77 -37.25
N ILE A 699 10.66 11.07 -38.30
CA ILE A 699 10.43 10.47 -39.62
C ILE A 699 10.38 8.95 -39.38
N PRO A 700 9.33 8.22 -39.75
CA PRO A 700 9.35 6.77 -39.62
C PRO A 700 10.50 6.24 -40.48
N GLU A 701 11.44 5.54 -39.85
CA GLU A 701 12.52 4.90 -40.58
C GLU A 701 11.90 3.95 -41.61
N PRO A 702 12.30 4.01 -42.89
CA PRO A 702 11.85 3.03 -43.86
C PRO A 702 12.24 1.65 -43.34
N ILE A 703 11.31 0.70 -43.34
CA ILE A 703 11.61 -0.68 -42.98
C ILE A 703 12.63 -1.20 -43.98
N MET A 704 13.89 -1.16 -43.59
CA MET A 704 14.97 -1.89 -44.24
C MET A 704 14.74 -3.35 -43.88
N VAL A 705 14.17 -4.12 -44.80
CA VAL A 705 14.30 -5.58 -44.71
C VAL A 705 15.79 -5.85 -44.91
N SER A 706 16.52 -5.99 -43.81
CA SER A 706 17.92 -6.42 -43.85
C SER A 706 17.98 -7.73 -44.64
N GLY A 707 18.97 -7.82 -45.53
CA GLY A 707 19.22 -9.06 -46.26
C GLY A 707 19.34 -10.20 -45.26
N VAL A 708 18.51 -11.23 -45.44
CA VAL A 708 18.60 -12.45 -44.63
C VAL A 708 19.98 -13.04 -44.86
N GLU A 709 20.83 -13.03 -43.85
CA GLU A 709 22.03 -13.87 -43.84
C GLU A 709 21.58 -15.33 -43.91
N HIS A 710 21.96 -16.03 -44.98
CA HIS A 710 21.57 -17.42 -45.18
C HIS A 710 22.22 -18.34 -44.12
N PRO A 711 21.45 -19.18 -43.40
CA PRO A 711 21.99 -20.43 -42.90
C PRO A 711 22.27 -21.36 -44.10
N LYS A 712 23.41 -22.05 -44.10
CA LYS A 712 23.94 -22.93 -45.17
C LYS A 712 23.05 -24.15 -45.55
N SER A 713 21.73 -24.09 -45.35
CA SER A 713 20.81 -25.24 -45.47
C SER A 713 19.55 -24.92 -46.28
N ALA A 714 19.65 -24.09 -47.31
CA ALA A 714 18.50 -23.68 -48.14
C ALA A 714 18.20 -24.62 -49.33
N CYS A 715 19.02 -25.65 -49.59
CA CYS A 715 18.66 -26.73 -50.51
C CYS A 715 18.02 -27.89 -49.72
N ARG A 716 16.70 -27.85 -49.51
CA ARG A 716 15.97 -28.96 -48.87
C ARG A 716 15.49 -29.98 -49.91
N VAL A 717 16.22 -31.08 -50.06
CA VAL A 717 15.70 -32.31 -50.68
C VAL A 717 14.83 -33.03 -49.64
N LYS A 718 13.55 -33.26 -49.95
CA LYS A 718 12.66 -34.08 -49.09
C LYS A 718 13.05 -35.55 -49.22
N ALA A 719 13.56 -36.14 -48.14
CA ALA A 719 13.81 -37.58 -48.03
C ALA A 719 12.79 -38.24 -47.09
N VAL A 720 12.27 -39.41 -47.46
CA VAL A 720 11.42 -40.26 -46.61
C VAL A 720 12.25 -41.49 -46.22
N ARG A 721 12.45 -41.72 -44.93
CA ARG A 721 13.09 -42.94 -44.42
C ARG A 721 12.02 -43.98 -44.08
N PHE A 722 12.22 -45.22 -44.50
CA PHE A 722 11.53 -46.37 -43.93
C PHE A 722 12.39 -46.92 -42.79
N ALA A 723 11.80 -47.16 -41.62
CA ALA A 723 12.49 -47.76 -40.48
C ALA A 723 12.72 -49.26 -40.75
N GLU A 724 13.97 -49.69 -40.72
CA GLU A 724 14.33 -51.11 -40.65
C GLU A 724 14.07 -51.59 -39.22
N GLY A 725 13.03 -52.40 -39.06
CA GLY A 725 12.71 -53.10 -37.83
C GLY A 725 12.30 -54.53 -38.17
N ASP A 726 13.00 -55.50 -37.58
CA ASP A 726 12.77 -56.93 -37.69
C ASP A 726 11.43 -57.32 -37.06
N GLU A 727 10.33 -57.12 -37.77
CA GLU A 727 9.08 -57.86 -37.55
C GLU A 727 8.22 -57.74 -38.82
N ARG A 728 8.76 -58.29 -39.90
CA ARG A 728 8.02 -58.50 -41.15
C ARG A 728 6.95 -59.56 -40.86
N CYS A 729 5.70 -59.12 -40.77
CA CYS A 729 4.54 -59.99 -40.69
C CYS A 729 4.51 -60.87 -41.96
N MET A 730 5.10 -62.06 -41.85
CA MET A 730 5.05 -63.13 -42.82
C MET A 730 3.59 -63.59 -42.93
N ARG A 731 2.88 -63.12 -43.95
CA ARG A 731 1.74 -63.86 -44.49
C ARG A 731 1.96 -64.04 -45.98
N ASP A 732 2.13 -65.30 -46.32
CA ASP A 732 2.26 -65.82 -47.66
C ASP A 732 1.14 -65.32 -48.56
N ARG A 733 1.53 -64.97 -49.79
CA ARG A 733 0.64 -64.96 -50.95
C ARG A 733 -0.06 -66.32 -50.98
N TYR A 734 -1.38 -66.35 -50.86
CA TYR A 734 -2.36 -67.08 -51.68
C TYR A 734 -3.70 -67.10 -50.92
N ASP A 735 -4.72 -66.50 -51.53
CA ASP A 735 -6.16 -66.86 -51.49
C ASP A 735 -7.06 -65.62 -51.62
N LEU A 736 -7.20 -65.19 -52.86
CA LEU A 736 -8.33 -64.39 -53.34
C LEU A 736 -9.56 -65.30 -53.39
N CYS A 737 -10.27 -65.49 -52.26
CA CYS A 737 -11.66 -65.94 -52.20
C CYS A 737 -12.12 -66.12 -50.74
N ASN A 738 -12.54 -65.04 -50.06
CA ASN A 738 -13.58 -65.08 -49.02
C ASN A 738 -13.94 -63.66 -48.53
N LEU A 739 -15.18 -63.24 -48.81
CA LEU A 739 -15.71 -61.87 -48.65
C LEU A 739 -16.38 -61.59 -47.29
N LYS A 740 -15.92 -62.21 -46.19
CA LYS A 740 -16.67 -62.18 -44.92
C LYS A 740 -15.88 -61.96 -43.62
N HIS A 741 -14.70 -61.34 -43.63
CA HIS A 741 -14.02 -60.94 -42.39
C HIS A 741 -13.71 -59.43 -42.38
N GLU A 742 -14.11 -58.76 -41.30
CA GLU A 742 -13.84 -57.34 -41.04
C GLU A 742 -12.34 -57.07 -40.97
N LYS A 743 -11.86 -56.09 -41.74
CA LYS A 743 -10.50 -55.59 -41.66
C LYS A 743 -10.38 -54.66 -40.45
N ILE A 744 -9.74 -55.14 -39.38
CA ILE A 744 -9.28 -54.28 -38.29
C ILE A 744 -8.00 -53.57 -38.78
N PRO A 745 -7.95 -52.22 -38.84
CA PRO A 745 -6.74 -51.53 -39.24
C PRO A 745 -5.65 -51.68 -38.17
N CYS A 746 -4.48 -52.18 -38.55
CA CYS A 746 -3.28 -52.11 -37.71
C CYS A 746 -2.84 -50.63 -37.59
N ASN A 747 -2.82 -50.11 -36.36
CA ASN A 747 -2.29 -48.79 -36.01
C ASN A 747 -0.75 -48.76 -36.06
N CYS A 748 -0.17 -48.98 -37.24
CA CYS A 748 1.28 -48.98 -37.44
C CYS A 748 1.69 -47.94 -38.48
N VAL A 749 1.27 -46.67 -38.32
CA VAL A 749 1.97 -45.54 -38.95
C VAL A 749 1.82 -44.28 -38.10
N GLN A 750 2.75 -44.06 -37.17
CA GLN A 750 3.01 -42.71 -36.66
C GLN A 750 3.94 -42.02 -37.67
N TYR A 751 3.41 -41.03 -38.37
CA TYR A 751 4.19 -40.16 -39.24
C TYR A 751 4.76 -39.01 -38.41
N GLU A 752 6.07 -39.02 -38.15
CA GLU A 752 6.77 -37.82 -37.70
C GLU A 752 7.13 -36.96 -38.93
N LYS A 753 6.42 -35.86 -39.13
CA LYS A 753 6.90 -34.76 -39.97
C LYS A 753 7.89 -33.94 -39.14
N LYS A 754 9.15 -33.85 -39.59
CA LYS A 754 10.08 -32.80 -39.16
C LYS A 754 10.02 -31.60 -40.10
#